data_AF-A0A352Y3Q2-F1
#
_entry.id   AF-A0A352Y3Q2-F1
#
_cell.length_a   1.000
_cell.length_b   1.000
_cell.length_c   1.000
_cell.angle_alpha   90.00
_cell.angle_beta   90.00
_cell.angle_gamma   90.00
#
_symmetry.space_group_name_H-M   'P 1'
#
loop_
_entity.id
_entity.type
_entity.pdbx_description
1 polymer ?
#
loop_
_entity_poly.entity_id
_entity_poly.type
_entity_poly.pdbx_seq_one_letter_code
_entity_poly.pdbx_strand_id
1 'polypeptide(L)'
;LEALDNGKSIRETRDLDIPLVARHFYYHAGWAQLMSSELPGYEAVGVVGQIIPWNFPLLMMAWKIAPALAMGNTVVLKPARYTSLTALKFSEIMQEVGLPPGVVNILTGEASQVGEALVRHPDVNKIAFTGSTDVGRSIRRATAGSGKKLSLELGGKSPFIVFDDADLDSVVEGVVDAIWFNQGQVCCAGSRLLVQEDIADTLINKLRVRMEKLRLGDPLDKAVDMGAIVSPGQLKEIQRLVAQGVEEGAVMWQPSWACPTEGYFFPPTLFTNVAPSTSIAQVEIFGPVLVSMTFRTPAEAVALANNTRYGLAASVWSENINLTLDIAPRLKAGSVWINCTNMFDASSGFGGYRESGFGREGGKEGLYEYVRPAWEAQGKAQHAIVTNGAATSGEKTFEGMQSIAPEDDDEQTNEHSAWPANGGNGTTDLLPPIDRTPKLFIKGKQVRPDSGYSRDIVDPQQRVIGQVGEGNRKDIRNAVEAAHAASGWTNGTTHNRAQILYYIAENLAIRENEFARRIAQQTGRPLVDASGEVEVAISRLFSYGAWADKFEGVVHRPPLRGVVLAMNEAIGVIGMACPNEYPLLGFISLVAPAIAMGNTVVVIPSQQSPLSATDFYQVFETSDLPAGVVNIVTGDRDTLCQVLADHDDVDAMWYFGSAEGSKLVELASAGNMKRTWVNYGHLRDWLEAEQGEGEEFLRESTQVKNIWVPYGE
;
A
#
# COMPACT_ATOMS: atom_id res chain seq x y z
N LEU A 1 6.63 -23.43 -25.91
CA LEU A 1 5.32 -23.56 -25.23
C LEU A 1 4.82 -22.18 -24.83
N GLU A 2 5.56 -21.41 -24.03
CA GLU A 2 5.19 -20.02 -23.67
C GLU A 2 4.84 -19.16 -24.90
N ALA A 3 5.74 -19.05 -25.88
CA ALA A 3 5.50 -18.30 -27.13
C ALA A 3 4.27 -18.77 -27.93
N LEU A 4 3.94 -20.07 -27.87
CA LEU A 4 2.78 -20.63 -28.56
C LEU A 4 1.47 -20.30 -27.84
N ASP A 5 1.48 -20.33 -26.52
CA ASP A 5 0.29 -20.19 -25.67
C ASP A 5 -0.06 -18.70 -25.45
N ASN A 6 0.95 -17.85 -25.29
CA ASN A 6 0.80 -16.43 -25.02
C ASN A 6 0.83 -15.54 -26.26
N GLY A 7 1.61 -15.90 -27.29
CA GLY A 7 1.78 -15.09 -28.50
C GLY A 7 3.01 -14.19 -28.52
N LYS A 8 3.80 -14.09 -27.43
CA LYS A 8 5.09 -13.38 -27.41
C LYS A 8 6.16 -14.04 -28.27
N SER A 9 7.18 -13.28 -28.64
CA SER A 9 8.28 -13.83 -29.46
C SER A 9 9.06 -14.91 -28.71
N ILE A 10 9.54 -15.90 -29.45
CA ILE A 10 10.38 -16.98 -28.91
C ILE A 10 11.73 -16.44 -28.41
N ARG A 11 12.18 -15.31 -28.94
CA ARG A 11 13.39 -14.60 -28.49
C ARG A 11 13.20 -14.10 -27.06
N GLU A 12 12.15 -13.33 -26.79
CA GLU A 12 11.82 -12.85 -25.44
C GLU A 12 11.66 -14.01 -24.46
N THR A 13 10.92 -15.05 -24.85
CA THR A 13 10.74 -16.25 -24.01
C THR A 13 12.09 -16.86 -23.61
N ARG A 14 13.00 -17.05 -24.57
CA ARG A 14 14.27 -17.76 -24.35
C ARG A 14 15.30 -16.92 -23.60
N ASP A 15 15.36 -15.64 -23.91
CA ASP A 15 16.47 -14.78 -23.50
C ASP A 15 16.12 -13.99 -22.22
N LEU A 16 14.84 -13.93 -21.83
CA LEU A 16 14.36 -13.22 -20.64
C LEU A 16 13.50 -14.09 -19.72
N ASP A 17 12.33 -14.59 -20.17
CA ASP A 17 11.38 -15.29 -19.28
C ASP A 17 12.01 -16.52 -18.61
N ILE A 18 12.57 -17.44 -19.39
CA ILE A 18 13.12 -18.70 -18.87
C ILE A 18 14.35 -18.47 -17.95
N PRO A 19 15.34 -17.64 -18.31
CA PRO A 19 16.46 -17.33 -17.42
C PRO A 19 16.00 -16.72 -16.09
N LEU A 20 15.03 -15.80 -16.11
CA LEU A 20 14.48 -15.20 -14.88
C LEU A 20 13.71 -16.23 -14.05
N VAL A 21 12.91 -17.11 -14.66
CA VAL A 21 12.25 -18.22 -13.96
C VAL A 21 13.28 -19.05 -13.17
N ALA A 22 14.36 -19.48 -13.84
CA ALA A 22 15.43 -20.23 -13.18
C ALA A 22 16.08 -19.42 -12.05
N ARG A 23 16.40 -18.15 -12.32
CA ARG A 23 16.99 -17.23 -11.33
C ARG A 23 16.13 -17.11 -10.07
N HIS A 24 14.81 -17.00 -10.21
CA HIS A 24 13.90 -16.93 -9.05
C HIS A 24 13.96 -18.19 -8.18
N PHE A 25 13.91 -19.38 -8.77
CA PHE A 25 14.02 -20.62 -7.98
C PHE A 25 15.39 -20.77 -7.32
N TYR A 26 16.49 -20.49 -8.04
CA TYR A 26 17.84 -20.55 -7.47
C TYR A 26 18.04 -19.56 -6.31
N TYR A 27 17.58 -18.32 -6.48
CA TYR A 27 17.71 -17.31 -5.44
C TYR A 27 16.91 -17.67 -4.19
N HIS A 28 15.64 -18.07 -4.34
CA HIS A 28 14.77 -18.37 -3.20
C HIS A 28 15.12 -19.69 -2.51
N ALA A 29 15.78 -20.64 -3.20
CA ALA A 29 16.34 -21.83 -2.53
C ALA A 29 17.35 -21.45 -1.43
N GLY A 30 18.15 -20.40 -1.65
CA GLY A 30 19.04 -19.85 -0.61
C GLY A 30 18.28 -19.29 0.59
N TRP A 31 17.15 -18.63 0.36
CA TRP A 31 16.29 -18.13 1.45
C TRP A 31 15.62 -19.24 2.24
N ALA A 32 15.26 -20.37 1.61
CA ALA A 32 14.79 -21.54 2.34
C ALA A 32 15.84 -22.07 3.33
N GLN A 33 17.11 -22.10 2.90
CA GLN A 33 18.23 -22.50 3.75
C GLN A 33 18.50 -21.51 4.90
N LEU A 34 18.24 -20.22 4.68
CA LEU A 34 18.56 -19.15 5.64
C LEU A 34 17.37 -18.73 6.53
N MET A 35 16.16 -19.23 6.27
CA MET A 35 14.93 -18.77 6.93
C MET A 35 15.05 -18.77 8.46
N SER A 36 15.55 -19.85 9.07
CA SER A 36 15.62 -19.98 10.53
C SER A 36 16.61 -19.02 11.19
N SER A 37 17.66 -18.58 10.48
CA SER A 37 18.68 -17.66 11.02
C SER A 37 18.39 -16.21 10.69
N GLU A 38 17.82 -15.93 9.51
CA GLU A 38 17.61 -14.57 8.99
C GLU A 38 16.23 -13.99 9.28
N LEU A 39 15.25 -14.85 9.61
CA LEU A 39 13.89 -14.49 9.99
C LEU A 39 13.48 -15.22 11.29
N PRO A 40 14.25 -15.13 12.39
CA PRO A 40 13.88 -15.75 13.65
C PRO A 40 12.56 -15.15 14.16
N GLY A 41 11.72 -15.99 14.76
CA GLY A 41 10.40 -15.56 15.26
C GLY A 41 9.33 -15.40 14.18
N TYR A 42 9.61 -15.75 12.92
CA TYR A 42 8.63 -15.84 11.85
C TYR A 42 8.36 -17.29 11.45
N GLU A 43 7.14 -17.57 11.04
CA GLU A 43 6.71 -18.85 10.50
C GLU A 43 5.91 -18.69 9.21
N ALA A 44 5.77 -19.78 8.45
CA ALA A 44 4.96 -19.84 7.23
C ALA A 44 3.51 -19.39 7.51
N VAL A 45 2.88 -18.71 6.54
CA VAL A 45 1.45 -18.36 6.65
C VAL A 45 0.52 -19.57 6.52
N GLY A 46 0.95 -20.62 5.81
CA GLY A 46 0.21 -21.87 5.62
C GLY A 46 -0.08 -22.18 4.15
N VAL A 47 -1.36 -22.24 3.77
CA VAL A 47 -1.80 -22.48 2.38
C VAL A 47 -1.97 -21.14 1.65
N VAL A 48 -1.32 -21.01 0.49
CA VAL A 48 -1.39 -19.80 -0.34
C VAL A 48 -2.17 -20.06 -1.62
N GLY A 49 -3.28 -19.33 -1.80
CA GLY A 49 -3.98 -19.23 -3.08
C GLY A 49 -3.31 -18.20 -3.99
N GLN A 50 -2.89 -18.63 -5.18
CA GLN A 50 -2.12 -17.79 -6.11
C GLN A 50 -2.86 -17.68 -7.44
N ILE A 51 -3.03 -16.46 -7.94
CA ILE A 51 -3.72 -16.20 -9.20
C ILE A 51 -2.84 -15.26 -10.02
N ILE A 52 -2.47 -15.70 -11.23
CA ILE A 52 -1.50 -15.01 -12.07
C ILE A 52 -2.11 -14.59 -13.43
N PRO A 53 -1.59 -13.51 -14.05
CA PRO A 53 -2.07 -13.02 -15.33
C PRO A 53 -1.49 -13.86 -16.48
N TRP A 54 -1.83 -13.42 -17.69
CA TRP A 54 -1.50 -14.13 -18.92
C TRP A 54 -0.25 -13.63 -19.63
N ASN A 55 0.31 -12.48 -19.23
CA ASN A 55 1.36 -11.81 -20.00
C ASN A 55 2.76 -12.41 -19.84
N PHE A 56 3.11 -12.90 -18.66
CA PHE A 56 4.34 -13.68 -18.42
C PHE A 56 4.01 -14.94 -17.61
N PRO A 57 3.31 -15.92 -18.19
CA PRO A 57 2.70 -17.03 -17.44
C PRO A 57 3.67 -17.78 -16.51
N LEU A 58 4.80 -18.24 -17.05
CA LEU A 58 5.75 -19.04 -16.27
C LEU A 58 6.58 -18.19 -15.31
N LEU A 59 6.94 -16.96 -15.70
CA LEU A 59 7.67 -16.03 -14.84
C LEU A 59 6.83 -15.56 -13.66
N MET A 60 5.56 -15.19 -13.90
CA MET A 60 4.62 -14.82 -12.83
C MET A 60 4.36 -15.99 -11.88
N MET A 61 4.30 -17.21 -12.40
CA MET A 61 4.24 -18.41 -11.57
C MET A 61 5.50 -18.55 -10.70
N ALA A 62 6.70 -18.32 -11.25
CA ALA A 62 7.95 -18.37 -10.48
C ALA A 62 8.00 -17.30 -9.37
N TRP A 63 7.55 -16.07 -9.66
CA TRP A 63 7.45 -14.98 -8.67
C TRP A 63 6.55 -15.33 -7.49
N LYS A 64 5.54 -16.19 -7.70
CA LYS A 64 4.60 -16.61 -6.67
C LYS A 64 5.07 -17.87 -5.94
N ILE A 65 5.41 -18.93 -6.67
CA ILE A 65 5.70 -20.24 -6.09
C ILE A 65 7.05 -20.23 -5.36
N ALA A 66 8.09 -19.64 -5.95
CA ALA A 66 9.44 -19.71 -5.39
C ALA A 66 9.55 -19.13 -3.95
N PRO A 67 9.09 -17.90 -3.66
CA PRO A 67 9.12 -17.38 -2.29
C PRO A 67 8.17 -18.11 -1.34
N ALA A 68 7.00 -18.56 -1.82
CA ALA A 68 6.04 -19.31 -1.00
C ALA A 68 6.65 -20.60 -0.47
N LEU A 69 7.24 -21.41 -1.36
CA LEU A 69 7.90 -22.66 -0.99
C LEU A 69 9.14 -22.40 -0.13
N ALA A 70 9.92 -21.37 -0.44
CA ALA A 70 11.11 -21.04 0.35
C ALA A 70 10.77 -20.73 1.81
N MET A 71 9.63 -20.08 2.05
CA MET A 71 9.13 -19.78 3.40
C MET A 71 8.30 -20.90 4.03
N GLY A 72 8.29 -22.10 3.44
CA GLY A 72 7.64 -23.29 4.01
C GLY A 72 6.13 -23.38 3.78
N ASN A 73 5.58 -22.61 2.83
CA ASN A 73 4.15 -22.66 2.51
C ASN A 73 3.83 -23.74 1.47
N THR A 74 2.55 -24.10 1.39
CA THR A 74 2.00 -24.88 0.27
C THR A 74 1.17 -23.97 -0.62
N VAL A 75 1.06 -24.31 -1.90
CA VAL A 75 0.41 -23.43 -2.90
C VAL A 75 -0.70 -24.12 -3.67
N VAL A 76 -1.76 -23.36 -3.93
CA VAL A 76 -2.79 -23.65 -4.93
C VAL A 76 -2.76 -22.52 -5.93
N LEU A 77 -2.22 -22.77 -7.12
CA LEU A 77 -2.03 -21.77 -8.15
C LEU A 77 -3.01 -21.97 -9.31
N LYS A 78 -3.61 -20.87 -9.75
CA LYS A 78 -4.46 -20.80 -10.94
C LYS A 78 -3.81 -19.89 -12.00
N PRO A 79 -3.34 -20.44 -13.14
CA PRO A 79 -2.88 -19.63 -14.26
C PRO A 79 -4.06 -18.96 -14.97
N ALA A 80 -3.78 -17.94 -15.77
CA ALA A 80 -4.79 -17.33 -16.62
C ALA A 80 -5.31 -18.32 -17.68
N ARG A 81 -6.59 -18.20 -18.04
CA ARG A 81 -7.27 -19.17 -18.92
C ARG A 81 -6.65 -19.29 -20.31
N TYR A 82 -6.11 -18.18 -20.83
CA TYR A 82 -5.54 -18.12 -22.17
C TYR A 82 -4.13 -18.70 -22.23
N THR A 83 -3.47 -18.89 -21.09
CA THR A 83 -2.04 -19.18 -21.03
C THR A 83 -1.71 -20.16 -19.90
N SER A 84 -2.22 -21.37 -20.01
CA SER A 84 -2.13 -22.39 -18.93
C SER A 84 -1.10 -23.49 -19.19
N LEU A 85 -0.58 -23.59 -20.41
CA LEU A 85 0.21 -24.76 -20.84
C LEU A 85 1.55 -24.87 -20.14
N THR A 86 2.26 -23.76 -19.90
CA THR A 86 3.55 -23.79 -19.20
C THR A 86 3.42 -24.02 -17.70
N ALA A 87 2.34 -23.55 -17.07
CA ALA A 87 2.02 -23.93 -15.69
C ALA A 87 1.75 -25.44 -15.58
N LEU A 88 1.00 -26.01 -16.53
CA LEU A 88 0.79 -27.47 -16.58
C LEU A 88 2.11 -28.22 -16.83
N LYS A 89 2.96 -27.76 -17.75
CA LYS A 89 4.27 -28.36 -18.00
C LYS A 89 5.19 -28.29 -16.77
N PHE A 90 5.10 -27.23 -15.98
CA PHE A 90 5.83 -27.12 -14.72
C PHE A 90 5.42 -28.19 -13.70
N SER A 91 4.16 -28.64 -13.70
CA SER A 91 3.72 -29.73 -12.82
C SER A 91 4.45 -31.05 -13.07
N GLU A 92 4.86 -31.32 -14.32
CA GLU A 92 5.69 -32.49 -14.66
C GLU A 92 7.08 -32.35 -14.04
N ILE A 93 7.68 -31.15 -14.08
CA ILE A 93 8.97 -30.87 -13.46
C ILE A 93 8.89 -31.08 -11.94
N MET A 94 7.79 -30.66 -11.29
CA MET A 94 7.59 -30.87 -9.86
C MET A 94 7.54 -32.35 -9.48
N GLN A 95 6.99 -33.20 -10.36
CA GLN A 95 7.01 -34.65 -10.18
C GLN A 95 8.43 -35.22 -10.36
N GLU A 96 9.16 -34.77 -11.38
CA GLU A 96 10.54 -35.22 -11.67
C GLU A 96 11.51 -34.89 -10.53
N VAL A 97 11.39 -33.71 -9.91
CA VAL A 97 12.25 -33.33 -8.76
C VAL A 97 11.83 -34.01 -7.45
N GLY A 98 10.74 -34.79 -7.44
CA GLY A 98 10.26 -35.50 -6.27
C GLY A 98 9.66 -34.59 -5.20
N LEU A 99 9.03 -33.48 -5.59
CA LEU A 99 8.36 -32.58 -4.64
C LEU A 99 7.25 -33.35 -3.88
N PRO A 100 7.13 -33.21 -2.55
CA PRO A 100 6.13 -33.95 -1.79
C PRO A 100 4.70 -33.71 -2.31
N PRO A 101 3.83 -34.75 -2.36
CA PRO A 101 2.46 -34.60 -2.85
C PRO A 101 1.69 -33.50 -2.11
N GLY A 102 1.02 -32.63 -2.86
CA GLY A 102 0.19 -31.54 -2.32
C GLY A 102 0.92 -30.24 -2.00
N VAL A 103 2.26 -30.19 -2.08
CA VAL A 103 3.01 -28.94 -1.84
C VAL A 103 2.73 -27.89 -2.91
N VAL A 104 2.62 -28.31 -4.17
CA VAL A 104 2.20 -27.47 -5.30
C VAL A 104 0.99 -28.10 -5.98
N ASN A 105 -0.09 -27.33 -6.10
CA ASN A 105 -1.33 -27.73 -6.78
C ASN A 105 -1.64 -26.70 -7.86
N ILE A 106 -1.86 -27.14 -9.10
CA ILE A 106 -2.15 -26.24 -10.23
C ILE A 106 -3.56 -26.54 -10.74
N LEU A 107 -4.42 -25.52 -10.74
CA LEU A 107 -5.82 -25.62 -11.14
C LEU A 107 -6.11 -24.70 -12.34
N THR A 108 -6.64 -25.24 -13.43
CA THR A 108 -7.09 -24.45 -14.58
C THR A 108 -8.61 -24.21 -14.54
N GLY A 109 -9.07 -23.15 -15.21
CA GLY A 109 -10.51 -22.87 -15.35
C GLY A 109 -10.82 -21.38 -15.46
N GLU A 110 -12.11 -21.03 -15.42
CA GLU A 110 -12.55 -19.64 -15.49
C GLU A 110 -12.26 -18.85 -14.20
N ALA A 111 -12.04 -17.54 -14.32
CA ALA A 111 -11.77 -16.69 -13.16
C ALA A 111 -12.97 -16.61 -12.22
N SER A 112 -14.18 -16.47 -12.76
CA SER A 112 -15.47 -16.40 -12.03
C SER A 112 -15.88 -17.69 -11.32
N GLN A 113 -15.15 -18.78 -11.53
CA GLN A 113 -15.43 -20.06 -10.89
C GLN A 113 -14.27 -20.47 -10.01
N VAL A 114 -13.14 -20.86 -10.63
CA VAL A 114 -11.97 -21.39 -9.92
C VAL A 114 -11.25 -20.29 -9.15
N GLY A 115 -11.11 -19.10 -9.74
CA GLY A 115 -10.45 -17.97 -9.08
C GLY A 115 -11.24 -17.49 -7.87
N GLU A 116 -12.54 -17.24 -8.03
CA GLU A 116 -13.39 -16.81 -6.92
C GLU A 116 -13.51 -17.87 -5.81
N ALA A 117 -13.66 -19.14 -6.17
CA ALA A 117 -13.68 -20.23 -5.19
C ALA A 117 -12.38 -20.29 -4.37
N LEU A 118 -11.22 -20.12 -5.03
CA LEU A 118 -9.92 -20.09 -4.37
C LEU A 118 -9.79 -18.90 -3.41
N VAL A 119 -10.20 -17.70 -3.83
CA VAL A 119 -10.17 -16.48 -3.01
C VAL A 119 -11.01 -16.62 -1.74
N ARG A 120 -12.19 -17.24 -1.86
CA ARG A 120 -13.14 -17.40 -0.76
C ARG A 120 -12.90 -18.64 0.10
N HIS A 121 -11.95 -19.51 -0.27
CA HIS A 121 -11.77 -20.78 0.40
C HIS A 121 -11.36 -20.57 1.88
N PRO A 122 -12.07 -21.17 2.86
CA PRO A 122 -11.80 -20.93 4.28
C PRO A 122 -10.38 -21.36 4.69
N ASP A 123 -9.90 -22.49 4.16
CA ASP A 123 -8.59 -23.05 4.53
C ASP A 123 -7.38 -22.41 3.83
N VAL A 124 -7.61 -21.43 2.95
CA VAL A 124 -6.52 -20.64 2.38
C VAL A 124 -6.16 -19.52 3.34
N ASN A 125 -4.88 -19.39 3.68
CA ASN A 125 -4.37 -18.41 4.65
C ASN A 125 -3.87 -17.13 3.99
N LYS A 126 -3.46 -17.19 2.71
CA LYS A 126 -3.01 -16.03 1.96
C LYS A 126 -3.53 -16.06 0.52
N ILE A 127 -3.87 -14.89 -0.01
CA ILE A 127 -4.07 -14.68 -1.44
C ILE A 127 -2.92 -13.82 -1.99
N ALA A 128 -2.30 -14.27 -3.07
CA ALA A 128 -1.36 -13.48 -3.86
C ALA A 128 -1.90 -13.38 -5.30
N PHE A 129 -2.22 -12.16 -5.73
CA PHE A 129 -2.85 -11.91 -7.02
C PHE A 129 -2.04 -10.91 -7.84
N THR A 130 -1.89 -11.21 -9.13
CA THR A 130 -1.42 -10.24 -10.12
C THR A 130 -2.45 -10.11 -11.25
N GLY A 131 -2.83 -8.89 -11.61
CA GLY A 131 -3.82 -8.64 -12.66
C GLY A 131 -4.38 -7.22 -12.63
N SER A 132 -5.63 -7.03 -13.08
CA SER A 132 -6.20 -5.69 -13.16
C SER A 132 -6.62 -5.14 -11.79
N THR A 133 -6.56 -3.80 -11.65
CA THR A 133 -6.96 -3.11 -10.40
C THR A 133 -8.39 -3.43 -9.98
N ASP A 134 -9.35 -3.49 -10.92
CA ASP A 134 -10.75 -3.76 -10.57
C ASP A 134 -10.99 -5.18 -10.03
N VAL A 135 -10.22 -6.16 -10.51
CA VAL A 135 -10.23 -7.50 -9.92
C VAL A 135 -9.56 -7.48 -8.54
N GLY A 136 -8.45 -6.74 -8.39
CA GLY A 136 -7.81 -6.50 -7.09
C GLY A 136 -8.77 -5.92 -6.04
N ARG A 137 -9.56 -4.91 -6.41
CA ARG A 137 -10.64 -4.36 -5.58
C ARG A 137 -11.65 -5.42 -5.17
N SER A 138 -12.07 -6.25 -6.14
CA SER A 138 -13.04 -7.32 -5.90
C SER A 138 -12.49 -8.38 -4.94
N ILE A 139 -11.21 -8.74 -5.06
CA ILE A 139 -10.52 -9.66 -4.14
C ILE A 139 -10.43 -9.05 -2.75
N ARG A 140 -9.98 -7.79 -2.60
CA ARG A 140 -9.89 -7.11 -1.30
C ARG A 140 -11.24 -7.11 -0.57
N ARG A 141 -12.34 -6.86 -1.28
CA ARG A 141 -13.71 -6.94 -0.72
C ARG A 141 -14.10 -8.37 -0.35
N ALA A 142 -13.76 -9.35 -1.18
CA ALA A 142 -14.08 -10.75 -0.93
C ALA A 142 -13.32 -11.37 0.25
N THR A 143 -12.10 -10.88 0.54
CA THR A 143 -11.26 -11.35 1.65
C THR A 143 -11.40 -10.51 2.93
N ALA A 144 -12.15 -9.41 2.90
CA ALA A 144 -12.35 -8.54 4.07
C ALA A 144 -12.92 -9.30 5.27
N GLY A 145 -12.25 -9.19 6.42
CA GLY A 145 -12.60 -9.85 7.68
C GLY A 145 -12.23 -11.33 7.75
N SER A 146 -11.56 -11.90 6.73
CA SER A 146 -11.27 -13.34 6.68
C SER A 146 -10.01 -13.76 7.44
N GLY A 147 -9.19 -12.81 7.91
CA GLY A 147 -7.88 -13.11 8.48
C GLY A 147 -6.81 -13.49 7.45
N LYS A 148 -7.14 -13.49 6.15
CA LYS A 148 -6.20 -13.84 5.09
C LYS A 148 -5.19 -12.73 4.87
N LYS A 149 -3.91 -13.11 4.77
CA LYS A 149 -2.90 -12.21 4.24
C LYS A 149 -3.16 -11.97 2.75
N LEU A 150 -2.88 -10.76 2.26
CA LEU A 150 -3.19 -10.37 0.89
C LEU A 150 -2.02 -9.58 0.29
N SER A 151 -1.56 -9.97 -0.89
CA SER A 151 -0.67 -9.16 -1.73
C SER A 151 -1.28 -9.00 -3.12
N LEU A 152 -1.21 -7.79 -3.65
CA LEU A 152 -1.86 -7.39 -4.90
C LEU A 152 -0.86 -6.63 -5.76
N GLU A 153 -0.54 -7.20 -6.92
CA GLU A 153 0.27 -6.56 -7.96
C GLU A 153 -0.65 -6.18 -9.13
N LEU A 154 -0.94 -4.89 -9.28
CA LEU A 154 -2.02 -4.40 -10.14
C LEU A 154 -1.50 -3.60 -11.35
N GLY A 155 -2.39 -2.88 -12.01
CA GLY A 155 -2.08 -2.14 -13.23
C GLY A 155 -1.10 -0.99 -13.02
N GLY A 156 -0.52 -0.53 -14.11
CA GLY A 156 0.41 0.60 -14.12
C GLY A 156 0.28 1.47 -15.37
N LYS A 157 0.69 2.72 -15.24
CA LYS A 157 0.91 3.63 -16.37
C LYS A 157 2.28 4.30 -16.23
N SER A 158 3.32 3.47 -16.22
CA SER A 158 4.66 3.86 -15.84
C SER A 158 5.18 5.03 -16.71
N PRO A 159 5.63 6.13 -16.10
CA PRO A 159 6.28 7.21 -16.84
C PRO A 159 7.66 6.79 -17.31
N PHE A 160 8.00 7.20 -18.53
CA PHE A 160 9.33 7.12 -19.11
C PHE A 160 9.82 8.55 -19.36
N ILE A 161 10.68 9.06 -18.48
CA ILE A 161 11.07 10.48 -18.42
C ILE A 161 12.41 10.66 -19.13
N VAL A 162 12.46 11.58 -20.10
CA VAL A 162 13.66 11.88 -20.89
C VAL A 162 13.99 13.36 -20.79
N PHE A 163 15.15 13.66 -20.20
CA PHE A 163 15.70 15.01 -20.12
C PHE A 163 16.52 15.36 -21.37
N ASP A 164 16.77 16.66 -21.57
CA ASP A 164 17.47 17.22 -22.73
C ASP A 164 18.90 16.70 -22.93
N ASP A 165 19.57 16.32 -21.84
CA ASP A 165 20.94 15.82 -21.81
C ASP A 165 21.05 14.28 -21.94
N ALA A 166 19.94 13.57 -22.12
CA ALA A 166 19.94 12.12 -22.25
C ALA A 166 20.59 11.64 -23.56
N ASP A 167 21.22 10.46 -23.53
CA ASP A 167 21.63 9.75 -24.74
C ASP A 167 20.38 9.29 -25.53
N LEU A 168 20.00 10.07 -26.54
CA LEU A 168 18.80 9.82 -27.33
C LEU A 168 18.82 8.49 -28.10
N ASP A 169 20.00 7.96 -28.47
CA ASP A 169 20.05 6.68 -29.18
C ASP A 169 19.79 5.53 -28.22
N SER A 170 20.36 5.58 -27.01
CA SER A 170 20.03 4.62 -25.95
C SER A 170 18.57 4.74 -25.48
N VAL A 171 18.04 5.97 -25.38
CA VAL A 171 16.62 6.21 -25.08
C VAL A 171 15.71 5.54 -26.10
N VAL A 172 16.02 5.63 -27.40
CA VAL A 172 15.19 5.04 -28.46
C VAL A 172 15.08 3.53 -28.29
N GLU A 173 16.18 2.82 -28.06
CA GLU A 173 16.13 1.37 -27.81
C GLU A 173 15.48 1.06 -26.46
N GLY A 174 15.72 1.89 -25.43
CA GLY A 174 15.04 1.77 -24.13
C GLY A 174 13.52 1.89 -24.25
N VAL A 175 13.00 2.81 -25.06
CA VAL A 175 11.56 2.92 -25.33
C VAL A 175 11.06 1.67 -26.04
N VAL A 176 11.82 1.11 -26.99
CA VAL A 176 11.45 -0.14 -27.66
C VAL A 176 11.30 -1.29 -26.68
N ASP A 177 12.28 -1.45 -25.79
CA ASP A 177 12.26 -2.45 -24.73
C ASP A 177 11.19 -2.17 -23.67
N ALA A 178 10.71 -0.92 -23.55
CA ALA A 178 9.69 -0.53 -22.58
C ALA A 178 8.25 -0.77 -23.04
N ILE A 179 7.96 -0.66 -24.35
CA ILE A 179 6.56 -0.67 -24.85
C ILE A 179 6.29 -1.66 -25.97
N TRP A 180 7.28 -2.00 -26.80
CA TRP A 180 7.08 -2.98 -27.88
C TRP A 180 7.53 -4.38 -27.48
N PHE A 181 8.39 -4.48 -26.47
CA PHE A 181 8.61 -5.70 -25.69
C PHE A 181 7.28 -6.29 -25.20
N ASN A 182 7.09 -7.60 -25.42
CA ASN A 182 5.85 -8.35 -25.14
C ASN A 182 4.57 -7.63 -25.64
N GLN A 183 4.70 -6.90 -26.75
CA GLN A 183 3.62 -6.12 -27.38
C GLN A 183 2.95 -5.14 -26.40
N GLY A 184 3.70 -4.60 -25.44
CA GLY A 184 3.20 -3.65 -24.44
C GLY A 184 2.27 -4.27 -23.39
N GLN A 185 2.15 -5.60 -23.38
CA GLN A 185 1.39 -6.36 -22.39
C GLN A 185 2.23 -6.56 -21.13
N VAL A 186 2.76 -5.47 -20.56
CA VAL A 186 3.67 -5.48 -19.41
C VAL A 186 3.15 -4.49 -18.38
N CYS A 187 2.96 -4.91 -17.13
CA CYS A 187 2.41 -4.06 -16.07
C CYS A 187 3.24 -2.78 -15.84
N CYS A 188 4.55 -2.86 -16.04
CA CYS A 188 5.46 -1.73 -15.89
C CYS A 188 5.82 -1.02 -17.21
N ALA A 189 5.12 -1.30 -18.32
CA ALA A 189 5.44 -0.74 -19.62
C ALA A 189 5.62 0.79 -19.56
N GLY A 190 6.69 1.31 -20.17
CA GLY A 190 6.99 2.75 -20.29
C GLY A 190 6.06 3.47 -21.26
N SER A 191 4.76 3.18 -21.15
CA SER A 191 3.69 3.57 -22.07
C SER A 191 3.36 5.06 -22.05
N ARG A 192 3.91 5.82 -21.10
CA ARG A 192 3.77 7.27 -21.01
C ARG A 192 5.13 7.95 -21.07
N LEU A 193 5.56 8.28 -22.28
CA LEU A 193 6.78 9.01 -22.58
C LEU A 193 6.60 10.49 -22.21
N LEU A 194 7.42 10.98 -21.29
CA LEU A 194 7.53 12.39 -20.91
C LEU A 194 8.88 12.90 -21.42
N VAL A 195 8.88 13.87 -22.33
CA VAL A 195 10.11 14.35 -22.98
C VAL A 195 10.30 15.84 -22.74
N GLN A 196 11.51 16.27 -22.42
CA GLN A 196 11.80 17.70 -22.33
C GLN A 196 11.67 18.39 -23.70
N GLU A 197 11.03 19.56 -23.74
CA GLU A 197 10.53 20.17 -24.98
C GLU A 197 11.62 20.36 -26.07
N ASP A 198 12.86 20.68 -25.71
CA ASP A 198 13.96 20.97 -26.64
C ASP A 198 14.40 19.76 -27.49
N ILE A 199 14.19 18.54 -27.00
CA ILE A 199 14.60 17.31 -27.69
C ILE A 199 13.42 16.51 -28.26
N ALA A 200 12.18 16.93 -27.99
CA ALA A 200 10.97 16.15 -28.28
C ALA A 200 10.85 15.78 -29.76
N ASP A 201 10.96 16.75 -30.66
CA ASP A 201 10.84 16.49 -32.11
C ASP A 201 11.94 15.56 -32.62
N THR A 202 13.17 15.73 -32.13
CA THR A 202 14.31 14.89 -32.49
C THR A 202 14.10 13.45 -32.05
N LEU A 203 13.68 13.24 -30.80
CA LEU A 203 13.42 11.91 -30.25
C LEU A 203 12.25 11.23 -30.97
N ILE A 204 11.14 11.94 -31.18
CA ILE A 204 9.97 11.41 -31.88
C ILE A 204 10.31 10.98 -33.31
N ASN A 205 11.14 11.74 -34.02
CA ASN A 205 11.59 11.35 -35.36
C ASN A 205 12.48 10.11 -35.34
N LYS A 206 13.41 10.00 -34.38
CA LYS A 206 14.23 8.79 -34.20
C LYS A 206 13.37 7.56 -33.87
N LEU A 207 12.37 7.72 -32.99
CA LEU A 207 11.42 6.67 -32.63
C LEU A 207 10.63 6.18 -33.85
N ARG A 208 10.10 7.09 -34.68
CA ARG A 208 9.39 6.71 -35.92
C ARG A 208 10.28 5.90 -36.86
N VAL A 209 11.52 6.34 -37.09
CA VAL A 209 12.50 5.61 -37.90
C VAL A 209 12.80 4.22 -37.31
N ARG A 210 12.87 4.10 -35.98
CA ARG A 210 13.10 2.84 -35.30
C ARG A 210 11.89 1.90 -35.37
N MET A 211 10.68 2.44 -35.24
CA MET A 211 9.41 1.70 -35.32
C MET A 211 9.17 1.11 -36.73
N GLU A 212 9.59 1.79 -37.80
CA GLU A 212 9.54 1.25 -39.17
C GLU A 212 10.36 -0.04 -39.34
N LYS A 213 11.35 -0.28 -38.47
CA LYS A 213 12.22 -1.47 -38.51
C LYS A 213 11.71 -2.64 -37.67
N LEU A 214 10.66 -2.46 -36.87
CA LEU A 214 10.10 -3.54 -36.05
C LEU A 214 9.43 -4.60 -36.93
N ARG A 215 9.69 -5.87 -36.63
CA ARG A 215 9.11 -7.01 -37.35
C ARG A 215 7.95 -7.59 -36.54
N LEU A 216 6.75 -7.52 -37.10
CA LEU A 216 5.52 -8.12 -36.55
C LEU A 216 5.21 -9.42 -37.30
N GLY A 217 4.98 -10.52 -36.61
CA GLY A 217 4.71 -11.80 -37.28
C GLY A 217 4.63 -13.02 -36.37
N ASP A 218 4.95 -14.19 -36.95
CA ASP A 218 4.91 -15.47 -36.24
C ASP A 218 5.80 -15.46 -34.99
N PRO A 219 5.24 -15.67 -33.78
CA PRO A 219 6.03 -15.65 -32.54
C PRO A 219 7.14 -16.71 -32.49
N LEU A 220 7.07 -17.78 -33.31
CA LEU A 220 8.13 -18.79 -33.37
C LEU A 220 9.30 -18.42 -34.27
N ASP A 221 9.17 -17.38 -35.10
CA ASP A 221 10.29 -16.85 -35.83
C ASP A 221 11.16 -15.98 -34.89
N LYS A 222 12.43 -16.37 -34.72
CA LYS A 222 13.40 -15.62 -33.89
C LYS A 222 13.70 -14.23 -34.45
N ALA A 223 13.43 -14.01 -35.73
CA ALA A 223 13.53 -12.71 -36.36
C ALA A 223 12.33 -11.81 -36.03
N VAL A 224 11.25 -12.29 -35.44
CA VAL A 224 10.12 -11.42 -35.09
C VAL A 224 10.43 -10.65 -33.80
N ASP A 225 10.09 -9.36 -33.79
CA ASP A 225 10.24 -8.47 -32.65
C ASP A 225 8.93 -8.36 -31.85
N MET A 226 7.78 -8.40 -32.54
CA MET A 226 6.46 -8.38 -31.92
C MET A 226 5.61 -9.55 -32.41
N GLY A 227 5.06 -10.32 -31.47
CA GLY A 227 4.15 -11.42 -31.78
C GLY A 227 2.67 -11.00 -31.77
N ALA A 228 1.79 -11.95 -31.46
CA ALA A 228 0.35 -11.74 -31.42
C ALA A 228 -0.12 -11.25 -30.03
N ILE A 229 -1.17 -10.42 -30.03
CA ILE A 229 -1.95 -10.08 -28.84
C ILE A 229 -2.64 -11.35 -28.32
N VAL A 230 -2.62 -11.53 -27.00
CA VAL A 230 -2.99 -12.80 -26.35
C VAL A 230 -4.42 -13.29 -26.65
N SER A 231 -5.34 -12.37 -26.93
CA SER A 231 -6.76 -12.70 -27.07
C SER A 231 -7.53 -11.70 -27.93
N PRO A 232 -8.67 -12.12 -28.53
CA PRO A 232 -9.50 -11.22 -29.31
C PRO A 232 -10.17 -10.14 -28.45
N GLY A 233 -10.41 -10.41 -27.16
CA GLY A 233 -10.93 -9.41 -26.22
C GLY A 233 -9.92 -8.29 -25.97
N GLN A 234 -8.65 -8.66 -25.76
CA GLN A 234 -7.57 -7.69 -25.56
C GLN A 234 -7.33 -6.84 -26.80
N LEU A 235 -7.34 -7.45 -28.00
CA LEU A 235 -7.20 -6.73 -29.26
C LEU A 235 -8.31 -5.68 -29.44
N LYS A 236 -9.57 -6.02 -29.13
CA LYS A 236 -10.71 -5.09 -29.18
C LYS A 236 -10.55 -3.93 -28.21
N GLU A 237 -10.06 -4.19 -27.00
CA GLU A 237 -9.87 -3.13 -26.00
C GLU A 237 -8.76 -2.15 -26.42
N ILE A 238 -7.65 -2.66 -26.97
CA ILE A 238 -6.59 -1.82 -27.55
C ILE A 238 -7.17 -0.95 -28.67
N GLN A 239 -7.93 -1.54 -29.60
CA GLN A 239 -8.57 -0.81 -30.70
C GLN A 239 -9.52 0.29 -30.19
N ARG A 240 -10.31 -0.01 -29.16
CA ARG A 240 -11.25 0.93 -28.53
C ARG A 240 -10.51 2.14 -27.92
N LEU A 241 -9.46 1.88 -27.14
CA LEU A 241 -8.68 2.95 -26.49
C LEU A 241 -7.89 3.79 -27.51
N VAL A 242 -7.36 3.17 -28.56
CA VAL A 242 -6.68 3.88 -29.65
C VAL A 242 -7.67 4.80 -30.39
N ALA A 243 -8.86 4.30 -30.73
CA ALA A 243 -9.90 5.13 -31.36
C ALA A 243 -10.29 6.31 -30.45
N GLN A 244 -10.49 6.06 -29.16
CA GLN A 244 -10.78 7.09 -28.17
C GLN A 244 -9.68 8.15 -28.08
N GLY A 245 -8.40 7.75 -28.12
CA GLY A 245 -7.27 8.69 -28.13
C GLY A 245 -7.30 9.65 -29.33
N VAL A 246 -7.67 9.16 -30.51
CA VAL A 246 -7.84 10.00 -31.72
C VAL A 246 -9.02 10.96 -31.55
N GLU A 247 -10.15 10.47 -31.03
CA GLU A 247 -11.35 11.30 -30.76
C GLU A 247 -11.07 12.42 -29.74
N GLU A 248 -10.21 12.16 -28.76
CA GLU A 248 -9.76 13.13 -27.75
C GLU A 248 -8.69 14.12 -28.26
N GLY A 249 -8.33 14.05 -29.56
CA GLY A 249 -7.47 15.03 -30.23
C GLY A 249 -5.98 14.66 -30.28
N ALA A 250 -5.60 13.46 -29.85
CA ALA A 250 -4.23 12.98 -29.99
C ALA A 250 -3.93 12.60 -31.45
N VAL A 251 -2.67 12.82 -31.86
CA VAL A 251 -2.20 12.50 -33.22
C VAL A 251 -1.57 11.12 -33.20
N MET A 252 -2.22 10.17 -33.86
CA MET A 252 -1.75 8.80 -34.03
C MET A 252 -0.74 8.69 -35.17
N TRP A 253 0.32 7.94 -34.93
CA TRP A 253 1.27 7.49 -35.96
C TRP A 253 1.51 5.99 -35.83
N GLN A 254 1.52 5.29 -36.96
CA GLN A 254 1.83 3.87 -37.10
C GLN A 254 2.78 3.69 -38.29
N PRO A 255 3.60 2.63 -38.32
CA PRO A 255 4.51 2.36 -39.44
C PRO A 255 3.80 2.21 -40.79
N SER A 256 4.57 2.41 -41.86
CA SER A 256 4.10 2.36 -43.25
C SER A 256 3.69 0.97 -43.74
N TRP A 257 4.13 -0.09 -43.06
CA TRP A 257 3.85 -1.47 -43.44
C TRP A 257 2.46 -1.95 -42.99
N ALA A 258 1.90 -2.92 -43.72
CA ALA A 258 0.59 -3.48 -43.41
C ALA A 258 0.68 -4.50 -42.27
N CYS A 259 -0.19 -4.34 -41.27
CA CYS A 259 -0.34 -5.31 -40.18
C CYS A 259 -1.00 -6.61 -40.72
N PRO A 260 -0.53 -7.81 -40.33
CA PRO A 260 -1.18 -9.06 -40.71
C PRO A 260 -2.67 -9.10 -40.35
N THR A 261 -3.50 -9.58 -41.27
CA THR A 261 -4.97 -9.67 -41.08
C THR A 261 -5.44 -11.01 -40.52
N GLU A 262 -4.60 -12.06 -40.63
CA GLU A 262 -4.85 -13.36 -40.03
C GLU A 262 -4.13 -13.45 -38.68
N GLY A 263 -4.87 -13.76 -37.61
CA GLY A 263 -4.36 -13.76 -36.23
C GLY A 263 -4.73 -12.48 -35.46
N TYR A 264 -4.19 -12.35 -34.25
CA TYR A 264 -4.48 -11.22 -33.36
C TYR A 264 -3.30 -10.26 -33.31
N PHE A 265 -3.10 -9.49 -34.38
CA PHE A 265 -1.97 -8.57 -34.48
C PHE A 265 -2.43 -7.12 -34.34
N PHE A 266 -1.58 -6.29 -33.71
CA PHE A 266 -1.77 -4.85 -33.61
C PHE A 266 -0.44 -4.14 -33.88
N PRO A 267 -0.40 -3.13 -34.77
CA PRO A 267 0.84 -2.46 -35.11
C PRO A 267 1.36 -1.58 -33.95
N PRO A 268 2.69 -1.40 -33.83
CA PRO A 268 3.26 -0.46 -32.88
C PRO A 268 2.70 0.94 -33.16
N THR A 269 2.18 1.60 -32.13
CA THR A 269 1.44 2.85 -32.26
C THR A 269 2.05 3.92 -31.36
N LEU A 270 2.24 5.13 -31.90
CA LEU A 270 2.73 6.29 -31.18
C LEU A 270 1.68 7.40 -31.23
N PHE A 271 1.28 7.90 -30.07
CA PHE A 271 0.47 9.10 -29.94
C PHE A 271 1.32 10.30 -29.54
N THR A 272 1.14 11.40 -30.25
CA THR A 272 1.68 12.73 -29.93
C THR A 272 0.54 13.73 -29.75
N ASN A 273 0.83 14.96 -29.31
CA ASN A 273 -0.19 15.97 -29.00
C ASN A 273 -1.20 15.48 -27.96
N VAL A 274 -0.72 14.81 -26.91
CA VAL A 274 -1.56 14.22 -25.89
C VAL A 274 -1.66 15.18 -24.71
N ALA A 275 -2.87 15.54 -24.31
CA ALA A 275 -3.08 16.31 -23.09
C ALA A 275 -3.08 15.38 -21.85
N PRO A 276 -2.60 15.83 -20.67
CA PRO A 276 -2.54 15.00 -19.46
C PRO A 276 -3.89 14.46 -18.99
N SER A 277 -5.01 15.09 -19.36
CA SER A 277 -6.37 14.70 -18.98
C SER A 277 -7.02 13.67 -19.91
N THR A 278 -6.35 13.28 -21.00
CA THR A 278 -6.89 12.29 -21.94
C THR A 278 -6.91 10.88 -21.35
N SER A 279 -7.84 10.06 -21.82
CA SER A 279 -8.00 8.67 -21.36
C SER A 279 -6.75 7.84 -21.62
N ILE A 280 -6.11 8.02 -22.78
CA ILE A 280 -4.88 7.30 -23.13
C ILE A 280 -3.66 7.71 -22.29
N ALA A 281 -3.67 8.90 -21.68
CA ALA A 281 -2.65 9.35 -20.73
C ALA A 281 -2.86 8.79 -19.31
N GLN A 282 -4.11 8.51 -18.93
CA GLN A 282 -4.50 8.15 -17.55
C GLN A 282 -4.76 6.65 -17.35
N VAL A 283 -5.26 5.96 -18.38
CA VAL A 283 -5.68 4.56 -18.32
C VAL A 283 -4.65 3.65 -18.99
N GLU A 284 -4.49 2.47 -18.41
CA GLU A 284 -3.64 1.40 -18.95
C GLU A 284 -4.25 0.86 -20.26
N ILE A 285 -3.46 0.83 -21.33
CA ILE A 285 -3.90 0.33 -22.65
C ILE A 285 -3.58 -1.16 -22.79
N PHE A 286 -2.46 -1.59 -22.20
CA PHE A 286 -1.98 -2.97 -22.22
C PHE A 286 -1.88 -3.57 -23.63
N GLY A 287 -1.17 -2.83 -24.49
CA GLY A 287 -0.92 -3.11 -25.89
C GLY A 287 0.25 -2.25 -26.39
N PRO A 288 0.67 -2.40 -27.67
CA PRO A 288 1.91 -1.81 -28.16
C PRO A 288 1.74 -0.32 -28.53
N VAL A 289 1.24 0.47 -27.59
CA VAL A 289 0.82 1.86 -27.76
C VAL A 289 1.59 2.76 -26.80
N LEU A 290 2.39 3.67 -27.38
CA LEU A 290 3.14 4.68 -26.66
C LEU A 290 2.42 6.03 -26.73
N VAL A 291 2.33 6.71 -25.59
CA VAL A 291 1.74 8.05 -25.48
C VAL A 291 2.83 9.02 -25.09
N SER A 292 3.03 10.08 -25.89
CA SER A 292 4.04 11.10 -25.65
C SER A 292 3.44 12.42 -25.21
N MET A 293 4.02 12.98 -24.15
CA MET A 293 3.77 14.34 -23.65
C MET A 293 5.10 15.05 -23.44
N THR A 294 5.08 16.38 -23.39
CA THR A 294 6.27 17.19 -23.14
C THR A 294 6.25 17.82 -21.76
N PHE A 295 7.42 18.21 -21.26
CA PHE A 295 7.59 19.04 -20.07
C PHE A 295 8.72 20.05 -20.28
N ARG A 296 8.77 21.09 -19.44
CA ARG A 296 9.81 22.14 -19.49
C ARG A 296 10.83 22.04 -18.38
N THR A 297 10.38 21.62 -17.19
CA THR A 297 11.22 21.60 -15.99
C THR A 297 11.20 20.23 -15.31
N PRO A 298 12.25 19.86 -14.56
CA PRO A 298 12.24 18.62 -13.78
C PRO A 298 11.08 18.54 -12.78
N ALA A 299 10.67 19.67 -12.19
CA ALA A 299 9.52 19.72 -11.30
C ALA A 299 8.19 19.40 -12.02
N GLU A 300 8.02 19.91 -13.24
CA GLU A 300 6.87 19.58 -14.09
C GLU A 300 6.88 18.11 -14.51
N ALA A 301 8.05 17.55 -14.84
CA ALA A 301 8.18 16.13 -15.15
C ALA A 301 7.69 15.26 -13.99
N VAL A 302 8.08 15.57 -12.74
CA VAL A 302 7.62 14.87 -11.54
C VAL A 302 6.11 15.04 -11.34
N ALA A 303 5.57 16.25 -11.54
CA ALA A 303 4.14 16.51 -11.41
C ALA A 303 3.32 15.69 -12.41
N LEU A 304 3.72 15.66 -13.69
CA LEU A 304 3.10 14.84 -14.73
C LEU A 304 3.26 13.34 -14.44
N ALA A 305 4.45 12.93 -14.00
CA ALA A 305 4.77 11.55 -13.66
C ALA A 305 3.88 11.02 -12.52
N ASN A 306 3.63 11.83 -11.50
CA ASN A 306 2.80 11.45 -10.35
C ASN A 306 1.30 11.72 -10.56
N ASN A 307 0.90 12.39 -11.64
CA ASN A 307 -0.50 12.66 -11.99
C ASN A 307 -1.15 11.40 -12.62
N THR A 308 -1.32 10.39 -11.78
CA THR A 308 -2.00 9.13 -12.07
C THR A 308 -2.36 8.45 -10.75
N ARG A 309 -3.42 7.63 -10.74
CA ARG A 309 -3.79 6.79 -9.59
C ARG A 309 -2.82 5.63 -9.33
N TYR A 310 -1.99 5.30 -10.31
CA TYR A 310 -1.02 4.21 -10.24
C TYR A 310 0.31 4.64 -9.61
N GLY A 311 1.18 3.66 -9.36
CA GLY A 311 2.54 3.88 -8.87
C GLY A 311 3.39 2.62 -8.88
N LEU A 312 3.50 1.95 -10.03
CA LEU A 312 4.21 0.68 -10.14
C LEU A 312 5.71 0.87 -10.42
N ALA A 313 6.05 1.37 -11.60
CA ALA A 313 7.42 1.59 -12.02
C ALA A 313 7.60 2.94 -12.73
N ALA A 314 8.84 3.37 -12.90
CA ALA A 314 9.22 4.53 -13.69
C ALA A 314 10.63 4.36 -14.28
N SER A 315 10.91 5.08 -15.36
CA SER A 315 12.24 5.16 -15.96
C SER A 315 12.66 6.63 -16.12
N VAL A 316 13.92 6.93 -15.84
CA VAL A 316 14.48 8.29 -15.88
C VAL A 316 15.77 8.28 -16.70
N TRP A 317 15.83 9.12 -17.72
CA TRP A 317 16.94 9.20 -18.66
C TRP A 317 17.58 10.58 -18.65
N SER A 318 18.86 10.62 -18.29
CA SER A 318 19.72 11.81 -18.26
C SER A 318 21.17 11.38 -18.04
N GLU A 319 22.13 12.06 -18.67
CA GLU A 319 23.56 11.84 -18.41
C GLU A 319 24.05 12.52 -17.12
N ASN A 320 23.18 13.30 -16.45
CA ASN A 320 23.48 13.98 -15.20
C ASN A 320 23.04 13.16 -13.98
N ILE A 321 24.05 12.66 -13.24
CA ILE A 321 23.82 11.89 -12.00
C ILE A 321 23.05 12.67 -10.92
N ASN A 322 23.27 13.98 -10.79
CA ASN A 322 22.56 14.77 -9.78
C ASN A 322 21.07 14.87 -10.11
N LEU A 323 20.74 15.04 -11.39
CA LEU A 323 19.36 15.15 -11.85
C LEU A 323 18.62 13.82 -11.66
N THR A 324 19.22 12.72 -12.11
CA THR A 324 18.59 11.39 -12.00
C THR A 324 18.36 10.97 -10.54
N LEU A 325 19.34 11.23 -9.65
CA LEU A 325 19.23 10.92 -8.22
C LEU A 325 18.35 11.90 -7.43
N ASP A 326 18.13 13.13 -7.91
CA ASP A 326 17.09 14.03 -7.36
C ASP A 326 15.68 13.57 -7.75
N ILE A 327 15.51 13.16 -9.01
CA ILE A 327 14.19 12.83 -9.55
C ILE A 327 13.69 11.48 -9.07
N ALA A 328 14.53 10.45 -9.02
CA ALA A 328 14.10 9.09 -8.67
C ALA A 328 13.33 8.96 -7.33
N PRO A 329 13.77 9.58 -6.21
CA PRO A 329 13.03 9.57 -4.95
C PRO A 329 11.68 10.29 -5.02
N ARG A 330 11.52 11.29 -5.90
CA ARG A 330 10.32 12.11 -6.01
C ARG A 330 9.19 11.43 -6.80
N LEU A 331 9.49 10.36 -7.54
CA LEU A 331 8.51 9.56 -8.28
C LEU A 331 7.78 8.61 -7.33
N LYS A 332 6.45 8.58 -7.40
CA LYS A 332 5.61 7.66 -6.61
C LYS A 332 5.50 6.32 -7.33
N ALA A 333 6.57 5.53 -7.27
CA ALA A 333 6.69 4.22 -7.91
C ALA A 333 7.50 3.27 -7.02
N GLY A 334 7.22 1.97 -7.07
CA GLY A 334 8.00 0.96 -6.33
C GLY A 334 9.29 0.53 -7.00
N SER A 335 9.44 0.78 -8.30
CA SER A 335 10.72 0.63 -8.99
C SER A 335 11.02 1.83 -9.87
N VAL A 336 12.25 2.35 -9.81
CA VAL A 336 12.74 3.42 -10.67
C VAL A 336 14.03 2.98 -11.33
N TRP A 337 14.07 3.06 -12.66
CA TRP A 337 15.23 2.70 -13.45
C TRP A 337 15.93 3.95 -13.99
N ILE A 338 17.21 4.13 -13.65
CA ILE A 338 18.04 5.22 -14.17
C ILE A 338 18.80 4.73 -15.41
N ASN A 339 18.61 5.40 -16.55
CA ASN A 339 19.21 5.08 -17.86
C ASN A 339 19.05 3.60 -18.27
N CYS A 340 17.95 2.98 -17.83
CA CYS A 340 17.51 1.64 -18.20
C CYS A 340 16.00 1.51 -17.95
N THR A 341 15.41 0.38 -18.28
CA THR A 341 13.99 0.07 -18.04
C THR A 341 13.78 -1.44 -18.03
N ASN A 342 12.68 -1.91 -17.43
CA ASN A 342 12.31 -3.34 -17.42
C ASN A 342 13.42 -4.26 -16.89
N MET A 343 14.22 -3.76 -15.95
CA MET A 343 15.24 -4.55 -15.27
C MET A 343 14.63 -5.30 -14.09
N PHE A 344 14.83 -6.61 -14.05
CA PHE A 344 14.30 -7.49 -13.01
C PHE A 344 15.39 -8.44 -12.50
N ASP A 345 15.42 -8.69 -11.20
CA ASP A 345 16.20 -9.76 -10.61
C ASP A 345 15.46 -10.30 -9.38
N ALA A 346 15.66 -11.58 -9.08
CA ALA A 346 15.03 -12.23 -7.94
C ALA A 346 15.41 -11.60 -6.59
N SER A 347 16.54 -10.88 -6.50
CA SER A 347 16.95 -10.14 -5.30
C SER A 347 16.29 -8.79 -5.11
N SER A 348 15.63 -8.24 -6.13
CA SER A 348 15.03 -6.91 -6.11
C SER A 348 13.51 -7.02 -6.00
N GLY A 349 12.94 -6.61 -4.86
CA GLY A 349 11.50 -6.67 -4.63
C GLY A 349 10.70 -5.74 -5.56
N PHE A 350 9.85 -6.29 -6.41
CA PHE A 350 8.98 -5.49 -7.29
C PHE A 350 7.59 -5.32 -6.65
N GLY A 351 7.00 -4.13 -6.72
CA GLY A 351 5.61 -3.95 -6.31
C GLY A 351 5.08 -2.51 -6.36
N GLY A 352 3.77 -2.36 -6.19
CA GLY A 352 3.05 -1.09 -6.38
C GLY A 352 3.05 -0.12 -5.21
N TYR A 353 2.76 1.14 -5.54
CA TYR A 353 2.21 2.20 -4.69
C TYR A 353 0.75 2.44 -5.13
N ARG A 354 -0.08 3.04 -4.26
CA ARG A 354 -1.44 3.50 -4.60
C ARG A 354 -2.30 2.36 -5.21
N GLU A 355 -3.03 2.64 -6.29
CA GLU A 355 -3.88 1.66 -6.98
C GLU A 355 -3.13 0.61 -7.80
N SER A 356 -1.79 0.69 -7.85
CA SER A 356 -0.96 -0.42 -8.36
C SER A 356 -0.83 -1.56 -7.36
N GLY A 357 -1.43 -1.43 -6.17
CA GLY A 357 -1.53 -2.47 -5.16
C GLY A 357 -0.46 -2.36 -4.07
N PHE A 358 -0.23 -3.46 -3.37
CA PHE A 358 0.62 -3.52 -2.18
C PHE A 358 1.21 -4.92 -1.96
N GLY A 359 2.33 -4.95 -1.23
CA GLY A 359 3.23 -6.09 -1.13
C GLY A 359 4.45 -5.91 -2.03
N ARG A 360 5.40 -6.83 -1.94
CA ARG A 360 6.57 -6.92 -2.82
C ARG A 360 6.81 -8.36 -3.24
N GLU A 361 7.33 -8.56 -4.44
CA GLU A 361 7.71 -9.88 -4.97
C GLU A 361 9.19 -9.89 -5.37
N GLY A 362 9.96 -10.79 -4.77
CA GLY A 362 11.43 -10.80 -4.85
C GLY A 362 12.11 -10.11 -3.66
N GLY A 363 13.41 -10.34 -3.53
CA GLY A 363 14.24 -9.86 -2.42
C GLY A 363 13.83 -10.43 -1.06
N LYS A 364 14.48 -9.94 0.01
CA LYS A 364 14.09 -10.28 1.40
C LYS A 364 12.72 -9.68 1.73
N GLU A 365 12.44 -8.52 1.14
CA GLU A 365 11.22 -7.74 1.33
C GLU A 365 9.98 -8.55 0.93
N GLY A 366 10.05 -9.29 -0.20
CA GLY A 366 8.96 -10.14 -0.64
C GLY A 366 8.77 -11.42 0.16
N LEU A 367 9.74 -11.85 0.98
CA LEU A 367 9.59 -13.02 1.85
C LEU A 367 8.61 -12.76 2.99
N TYR A 368 8.61 -11.52 3.49
CA TYR A 368 7.69 -11.09 4.53
C TYR A 368 6.23 -11.23 4.11
N GLU A 369 5.93 -11.30 2.81
CA GLU A 369 4.58 -11.59 2.32
C GLU A 369 4.11 -13.01 2.61
N TYR A 370 5.04 -13.94 2.82
CA TYR A 370 4.82 -15.38 2.96
C TYR A 370 5.09 -15.92 4.37
N VAL A 371 5.37 -15.02 5.31
CA VAL A 371 5.51 -15.34 6.74
C VAL A 371 4.60 -14.46 7.61
N ARG A 372 4.44 -14.88 8.86
CA ARG A 372 3.81 -14.13 9.95
C ARG A 372 4.62 -14.28 11.25
N PRO A 373 4.50 -13.36 12.21
CA PRO A 373 5.11 -13.53 13.52
C PRO A 373 4.59 -14.81 14.22
N ALA A 374 5.49 -15.58 14.82
CA ALA A 374 5.17 -16.86 15.45
C ALA A 374 4.25 -16.71 16.68
N TRP A 375 4.28 -15.55 17.35
CA TRP A 375 3.41 -15.28 18.51
C TRP A 375 1.93 -15.19 18.09
N GLU A 376 1.61 -14.82 16.84
CA GLU A 376 0.22 -14.78 16.34
C GLU A 376 -0.43 -16.18 16.33
N ALA A 377 0.35 -17.23 16.11
CA ALA A 377 -0.14 -18.60 16.16
C ALA A 377 -0.47 -19.06 17.58
N GLN A 378 0.26 -18.55 18.57
CA GLN A 378 0.11 -18.89 19.99
C GLN A 378 -1.13 -18.20 20.60
N GLY A 379 -1.48 -17.00 20.12
CA GLY A 379 -2.65 -16.24 20.58
C GLY A 379 -4.01 -16.93 20.33
N LYS A 380 -4.12 -17.78 19.31
CA LYS A 380 -5.35 -18.59 19.08
C LYS A 380 -5.64 -19.58 20.20
N ALA A 381 -4.63 -20.01 20.97
CA ALA A 381 -4.78 -20.99 22.04
C ALA A 381 -5.09 -20.36 23.42
N GLN A 382 -4.64 -19.13 23.68
CA GLN A 382 -4.87 -18.44 24.96
C GLN A 382 -6.24 -17.73 25.02
N HIS A 383 -6.81 -17.33 23.88
CA HIS A 383 -8.09 -16.59 23.83
C HIS A 383 -9.33 -17.41 24.20
N ALA A 384 -9.22 -18.74 24.30
CA ALA A 384 -10.29 -19.56 24.87
C ALA A 384 -10.45 -19.40 26.40
N ILE A 385 -9.47 -18.80 27.08
CA ILE A 385 -9.42 -18.74 28.55
C ILE A 385 -9.92 -17.39 29.09
N VAL A 386 -9.78 -16.28 28.35
CA VAL A 386 -10.08 -14.92 28.83
C VAL A 386 -11.55 -14.50 28.58
N THR A 387 -12.27 -15.13 27.64
CA THR A 387 -13.65 -14.78 27.29
C THR A 387 -14.71 -15.13 28.35
N ASN A 388 -14.36 -15.79 29.44
CA ASN A 388 -15.30 -16.11 30.53
C ASN A 388 -15.41 -15.00 31.60
N GLY A 389 -14.76 -13.84 31.41
CA GLY A 389 -14.52 -12.89 32.50
C GLY A 389 -15.00 -11.45 32.32
N ALA A 390 -15.76 -11.06 31.29
CA ALA A 390 -16.47 -9.77 31.23
C ALA A 390 -17.29 -9.64 29.94
N ALA A 391 -18.54 -10.09 29.94
CA ALA A 391 -19.50 -9.80 28.88
C ALA A 391 -20.80 -9.31 29.50
N THR A 392 -20.86 -8.01 29.82
CA THR A 392 -22.12 -7.31 30.09
C THR A 392 -22.01 -5.85 29.63
N SER A 393 -22.43 -5.56 28.40
CA SER A 393 -23.40 -4.50 28.06
C SER A 393 -23.46 -4.34 26.52
N GLY A 394 -24.67 -4.18 26.00
CA GLY A 394 -24.99 -4.41 24.60
C GLY A 394 -24.46 -3.37 23.64
N GLU A 395 -23.66 -3.82 22.67
CA GLU A 395 -23.47 -3.15 21.40
C GLU A 395 -24.75 -3.27 20.57
N LYS A 396 -25.31 -2.13 20.15
CA LYS A 396 -26.47 -2.11 19.26
C LYS A 396 -26.02 -2.53 17.86
N THR A 397 -26.62 -3.60 17.36
CA THR A 397 -26.47 -4.11 16.00
C THR A 397 -27.06 -3.16 14.96
N PHE A 398 -26.36 -3.00 13.84
CA PHE A 398 -26.76 -2.20 12.69
C PHE A 398 -27.91 -2.86 11.91
N GLU A 399 -29.12 -2.30 11.99
CA GLU A 399 -30.16 -2.43 10.97
C GLU A 399 -30.81 -1.07 10.71
N GLY A 400 -30.82 -0.64 9.44
CA GLY A 400 -31.79 0.32 8.91
C GLY A 400 -31.33 1.75 8.65
N MET A 401 -30.61 1.98 7.54
CA MET A 401 -30.64 3.28 6.85
C MET A 401 -31.33 3.08 5.50
N GLN A 402 -32.60 3.47 5.42
CA GLN A 402 -33.26 3.77 4.16
C GLN A 402 -33.49 5.27 4.07
N SER A 403 -33.17 5.79 2.89
CA SER A 403 -33.40 7.14 2.39
C SER A 403 -34.84 7.61 2.57
N ILE A 404 -35.04 8.87 2.96
CA ILE A 404 -36.04 9.78 2.38
C ILE A 404 -35.62 11.24 2.68
N ALA A 405 -35.56 12.04 1.62
CA ALA A 405 -35.95 13.46 1.59
C ALA A 405 -37.09 13.54 0.53
N PRO A 406 -37.94 14.59 0.45
CA PRO A 406 -37.63 15.98 0.81
C PRO A 406 -38.80 16.86 1.37
N GLU A 407 -38.45 18.14 1.56
CA GLU A 407 -39.21 19.40 1.42
C GLU A 407 -40.12 19.96 2.54
N ASP A 408 -39.72 21.18 2.94
CA ASP A 408 -40.44 22.45 3.21
C ASP A 408 -41.68 22.48 4.13
N ASP A 409 -41.60 23.28 5.20
CA ASP A 409 -42.36 24.55 5.28
C ASP A 409 -41.99 25.37 6.54
N ASP A 410 -42.04 26.69 6.36
CA ASP A 410 -41.85 27.77 7.33
C ASP A 410 -42.79 27.68 8.56
N GLU A 411 -42.32 28.11 9.73
CA GLU A 411 -42.90 29.28 10.43
C GLU A 411 -42.20 29.59 11.76
N GLN A 412 -41.86 30.86 11.93
CA GLN A 412 -41.42 31.49 13.17
C GLN A 412 -42.58 31.58 14.17
N THR A 413 -42.36 31.25 15.44
CA THR A 413 -42.89 32.06 16.56
C THR A 413 -41.96 32.02 17.77
N ASN A 414 -41.91 33.15 18.44
CA ASN A 414 -41.03 33.54 19.52
C ASN A 414 -41.78 33.43 20.87
N GLU A 415 -41.03 33.52 21.98
CA GLU A 415 -41.45 33.86 23.36
C GLU A 415 -41.62 32.74 24.42
N HIS A 416 -40.69 32.82 25.39
CA HIS A 416 -40.86 32.76 26.84
C HIS A 416 -41.78 31.69 27.48
N SER A 417 -41.21 30.79 28.29
CA SER A 417 -41.67 30.54 29.68
C SER A 417 -40.83 29.48 30.41
N ALA A 418 -40.34 29.88 31.59
CA ALA A 418 -40.18 29.13 32.83
C ALA A 418 -39.64 27.67 32.85
N TRP A 419 -38.57 27.47 33.62
CA TRP A 419 -38.24 26.20 34.28
C TRP A 419 -39.44 25.58 35.03
N PRO A 420 -39.53 24.25 35.06
CA PRO A 420 -40.04 23.53 36.23
C PRO A 420 -38.92 22.78 36.95
N ALA A 421 -39.01 22.86 38.28
CA ALA A 421 -38.14 22.20 39.24
C ALA A 421 -38.48 20.71 39.44
N ASN A 422 -37.41 19.92 39.61
CA ASN A 422 -37.23 18.70 40.43
C ASN A 422 -38.38 17.69 40.64
N GLY A 423 -38.06 16.43 40.33
CA GLY A 423 -38.58 15.25 41.02
C GLY A 423 -37.99 13.92 40.53
N GLY A 424 -37.12 13.27 41.35
CA GLY A 424 -36.97 11.81 41.35
C GLY A 424 -35.57 11.19 41.18
N ASN A 425 -34.77 11.18 42.26
CA ASN A 425 -33.67 10.26 42.64
C ASN A 425 -32.98 9.36 41.59
N GLY A 426 -31.80 9.81 41.18
CA GLY A 426 -30.61 9.00 40.87
C GLY A 426 -29.42 9.95 40.99
N THR A 427 -28.43 9.64 41.81
CA THR A 427 -27.28 10.52 42.11
C THR A 427 -26.63 11.06 40.83
N THR A 428 -26.93 12.31 40.47
CA THR A 428 -26.19 13.03 39.45
C THR A 428 -24.84 13.41 40.07
N ASP A 429 -23.81 12.64 39.76
CA ASP A 429 -22.42 13.07 39.90
C ASP A 429 -22.21 14.25 38.95
N LEU A 430 -22.60 15.43 39.41
CA LEU A 430 -22.39 16.70 38.73
C LEU A 430 -20.87 16.87 38.56
N LEU A 431 -20.43 17.00 37.31
CA LEU A 431 -19.09 17.50 37.00
C LEU A 431 -18.79 18.72 37.89
N PRO A 432 -17.60 18.80 38.53
CA PRO A 432 -17.23 20.00 39.28
C PRO A 432 -17.33 21.25 38.39
N PRO A 433 -17.51 22.46 38.94
CA PRO A 433 -17.85 23.69 38.19
C PRO A 433 -16.74 24.21 37.25
N ILE A 434 -15.72 23.41 36.96
CA ILE A 434 -14.50 23.77 36.24
C ILE A 434 -14.54 23.07 34.88
N ASP A 435 -14.13 23.80 33.83
CA ASP A 435 -13.97 23.26 32.48
C ASP A 435 -12.98 22.07 32.47
N ARG A 436 -13.49 20.90 32.06
CA ARG A 436 -12.74 19.64 31.90
C ARG A 436 -13.06 19.01 30.56
N THR A 437 -13.26 19.83 29.53
CA THR A 437 -13.62 19.38 28.18
C THR A 437 -12.46 19.62 27.22
N PRO A 438 -11.49 18.69 27.16
CA PRO A 438 -10.53 18.59 26.07
C PRO A 438 -11.16 18.73 24.68
N LYS A 439 -10.39 19.34 23.81
CA LYS A 439 -10.69 19.56 22.39
C LYS A 439 -10.10 18.42 21.53
N LEU A 440 -10.22 18.52 20.22
CA LEU A 440 -9.42 17.73 19.28
C LEU A 440 -8.03 18.36 19.12
N PHE A 441 -7.03 17.63 18.62
CA PHE A 441 -5.71 18.18 18.31
C PHE A 441 -5.44 18.08 16.81
N ILE A 442 -5.55 19.20 16.09
CA ILE A 442 -5.41 19.22 14.62
C ILE A 442 -4.50 20.37 14.23
N LYS A 443 -3.51 20.09 13.37
CA LYS A 443 -2.56 21.09 12.87
C LYS A 443 -1.80 21.80 14.01
N GLY A 444 -1.32 21.03 14.98
CA GLY A 444 -0.48 21.53 16.08
C GLY A 444 -1.20 22.43 17.08
N LYS A 445 -2.54 22.36 17.14
CA LYS A 445 -3.34 23.15 18.07
C LYS A 445 -4.62 22.42 18.48
N GLN A 446 -5.14 22.81 19.63
CA GLN A 446 -6.44 22.36 20.10
C GLN A 446 -7.60 23.03 19.32
N VAL A 447 -8.53 22.24 18.78
CA VAL A 447 -9.69 22.72 18.02
C VAL A 447 -10.99 22.10 18.52
N ARG A 448 -12.07 22.88 18.55
CA ARG A 448 -13.39 22.34 18.92
C ARG A 448 -13.85 21.33 17.86
N PRO A 449 -14.55 20.25 18.26
CA PRO A 449 -15.18 19.38 17.29
C PRO A 449 -16.16 20.19 16.45
N ASP A 450 -16.19 19.94 15.14
CA ASP A 450 -17.08 20.65 14.22
C ASP A 450 -18.57 20.46 14.58
N SER A 451 -18.90 19.30 15.15
CA SER A 451 -20.24 18.98 15.64
C SER A 451 -20.69 19.84 16.83
N GLY A 452 -19.74 20.41 17.58
CA GLY A 452 -19.99 21.09 18.85
C GLY A 452 -20.32 20.16 20.02
N TYR A 453 -20.44 18.84 19.80
CA TYR A 453 -20.77 17.88 20.85
C TYR A 453 -19.54 17.42 21.62
N SER A 454 -19.75 17.08 22.89
CA SER A 454 -18.81 16.35 23.72
C SER A 454 -19.53 15.15 24.36
N ARG A 455 -18.77 14.13 24.73
CA ARG A 455 -19.27 13.02 25.55
C ARG A 455 -18.58 12.97 26.91
N ASP A 456 -19.31 12.46 27.88
CA ASP A 456 -18.78 12.17 29.20
C ASP A 456 -17.86 10.95 29.16
N ILE A 457 -16.73 11.06 29.86
CA ILE A 457 -15.83 9.96 30.17
C ILE A 457 -16.01 9.60 31.64
N VAL A 458 -16.29 8.33 31.88
CA VAL A 458 -16.54 7.80 33.23
C VAL A 458 -15.39 6.91 33.68
N ASP A 459 -15.16 6.87 34.99
CA ASP A 459 -14.30 5.86 35.60
C ASP A 459 -15.05 4.50 35.72
N PRO A 460 -14.38 3.41 36.16
CA PRO A 460 -15.05 2.12 36.32
C PRO A 460 -16.15 2.08 37.38
N GLN A 461 -16.26 3.12 38.22
CA GLN A 461 -17.36 3.29 39.16
C GLN A 461 -18.51 4.13 38.57
N GLN A 462 -18.49 4.40 37.25
CA GLN A 462 -19.46 5.20 36.50
C GLN A 462 -19.51 6.67 36.91
N ARG A 463 -18.46 7.18 37.55
CA ARG A 463 -18.36 8.60 37.92
C ARG A 463 -17.74 9.38 36.78
N VAL A 464 -18.31 10.53 36.42
CA VAL A 464 -17.77 11.37 35.35
C VAL A 464 -16.43 11.99 35.77
N ILE A 465 -15.36 11.71 35.02
CA ILE A 465 -14.00 12.20 35.30
C ILE A 465 -13.52 13.30 34.35
N GLY A 466 -14.20 13.47 33.21
CA GLY A 466 -13.96 14.51 32.22
C GLY A 466 -14.89 14.34 31.02
N GLN A 467 -14.71 15.19 30.01
CA GLN A 467 -15.40 15.07 28.73
C GLN A 467 -14.39 15.03 27.58
N VAL A 468 -14.80 14.59 26.39
CA VAL A 468 -14.00 14.74 25.16
C VAL A 468 -14.89 15.19 24.00
N GLY A 469 -14.31 15.94 23.06
CA GLY A 469 -15.02 16.32 21.85
C GLY A 469 -15.41 15.13 20.99
N GLU A 470 -16.60 15.16 20.40
CA GLU A 470 -17.09 14.15 19.45
C GLU A 470 -16.78 14.61 18.02
N GLY A 471 -15.67 14.10 17.49
CA GLY A 471 -15.24 14.36 16.12
C GLY A 471 -16.22 13.79 15.09
N ASN A 472 -16.23 14.38 13.90
CA ASN A 472 -17.04 13.92 12.78
C ASN A 472 -16.23 13.81 11.47
N ARG A 473 -16.90 13.54 10.35
CA ARG A 473 -16.28 13.47 9.02
C ARG A 473 -15.53 14.74 8.62
N LYS A 474 -15.98 15.94 9.04
CA LYS A 474 -15.31 17.20 8.75
C LYS A 474 -14.05 17.38 9.58
N ASP A 475 -14.04 16.94 10.83
CA ASP A 475 -12.81 16.93 11.64
C ASP A 475 -11.75 16.00 11.04
N ILE A 476 -12.16 14.80 10.56
CA ILE A 476 -11.27 13.89 9.83
C ILE A 476 -10.70 14.56 8.57
N ARG A 477 -11.54 15.22 7.76
CA ARG A 477 -11.08 15.97 6.58
C ARG A 477 -10.02 17.01 6.95
N ASN A 478 -10.31 17.83 7.97
CA ASN A 478 -9.39 18.88 8.44
C ASN A 478 -8.06 18.27 8.93
N ALA A 479 -8.10 17.10 9.57
CA ALA A 479 -6.93 16.37 10.02
C ALA A 479 -6.10 15.81 8.85
N VAL A 480 -6.75 15.25 7.83
CA VAL A 480 -6.08 14.75 6.62
C VAL A 480 -5.45 15.91 5.83
N GLU A 481 -6.14 17.04 5.68
CA GLU A 481 -5.59 18.25 5.07
C GLU A 481 -4.35 18.76 5.85
N ALA A 482 -4.40 18.74 7.17
CA ALA A 482 -3.26 19.09 8.02
C ALA A 482 -2.09 18.11 7.87
N ALA A 483 -2.37 16.82 7.76
CA ALA A 483 -1.38 15.76 7.56
C ALA A 483 -0.63 15.91 6.22
N HIS A 484 -1.34 16.25 5.14
CA HIS A 484 -0.72 16.54 3.83
C HIS A 484 0.06 17.85 3.83
N ALA A 485 -0.44 18.88 4.51
CA ALA A 485 0.27 20.16 4.64
C ALA A 485 1.60 20.03 5.42
N ALA A 486 1.77 18.96 6.20
CA ALA A 486 3.00 18.65 6.94
C ALA A 486 4.04 17.88 6.11
N SER A 487 4.03 18.02 4.78
CA SER A 487 4.97 17.35 3.86
C SER A 487 6.46 17.63 4.15
N GLY A 488 6.77 18.71 4.86
CA GLY A 488 8.12 19.00 5.37
C GLY A 488 8.64 17.96 6.36
N TRP A 489 7.76 17.23 7.05
CA TRP A 489 8.14 16.12 7.93
C TRP A 489 8.68 14.92 7.16
N THR A 490 7.96 14.51 6.12
CA THR A 490 8.34 13.38 5.26
C THR A 490 9.65 13.65 4.51
N ASN A 491 9.84 14.88 4.03
CA ASN A 491 11.05 15.29 3.31
C ASN A 491 12.18 15.75 4.23
N GLY A 492 11.93 15.81 5.54
CA GLY A 492 12.91 16.25 6.54
C GLY A 492 13.97 15.19 6.83
N THR A 493 15.02 15.60 7.54
CA THR A 493 16.10 14.67 7.91
C THR A 493 15.61 13.65 8.94
N THR A 494 16.11 12.43 8.83
CA THR A 494 15.88 11.34 9.80
C THR A 494 16.34 11.75 11.21
N HIS A 495 17.46 12.46 11.31
CA HIS A 495 17.98 13.00 12.57
C HIS A 495 17.01 13.97 13.25
N ASN A 496 16.36 14.87 12.50
CA ASN A 496 15.36 15.76 13.07
C ASN A 496 14.18 14.97 13.65
N ARG A 497 13.73 13.91 12.97
CA ARG A 497 12.68 13.03 13.49
C ARG A 497 13.10 12.34 14.79
N ALA A 498 14.33 11.87 14.86
CA ALA A 498 14.90 11.30 16.08
C ALA A 498 14.88 12.30 17.25
N GLN A 499 15.35 13.54 17.03
CA GLN A 499 15.37 14.59 18.06
C GLN A 499 13.96 14.89 18.60
N ILE A 500 12.97 15.05 17.72
CA ILE A 500 11.59 15.28 18.14
C ILE A 500 11.04 14.11 18.97
N LEU A 501 11.31 12.85 18.58
CA LEU A 501 10.91 11.68 19.37
C LEU A 501 11.58 11.63 20.74
N TYR A 502 12.85 12.02 20.84
CA TYR A 502 13.53 12.14 22.13
C TYR A 502 12.91 13.22 23.00
N TYR A 503 12.59 14.40 22.45
CA TYR A 503 11.89 15.45 23.20
C TYR A 503 10.52 15.00 23.69
N ILE A 504 9.77 14.25 22.88
CA ILE A 504 8.49 13.65 23.30
C ILE A 504 8.70 12.69 24.48
N ALA A 505 9.72 11.83 24.42
CA ALA A 505 10.04 10.90 25.50
C ALA A 505 10.42 11.63 26.80
N GLU A 506 11.30 12.62 26.71
CA GLU A 506 11.77 13.43 27.85
C GLU A 506 10.62 14.22 28.49
N ASN A 507 9.77 14.86 27.67
CA ASN A 507 8.63 15.63 28.15
C ASN A 507 7.53 14.74 28.75
N LEU A 508 7.35 13.52 28.24
CA LEU A 508 6.48 12.52 28.88
C LEU A 508 7.05 12.06 30.22
N ALA A 509 8.37 11.80 30.30
CA ALA A 509 9.03 11.37 31.53
C ALA A 509 8.91 12.40 32.66
N ILE A 510 9.00 13.70 32.35
CA ILE A 510 8.77 14.78 33.32
C ILE A 510 7.34 14.72 33.91
N ARG A 511 6.36 14.25 33.12
CA ARG A 511 4.95 14.16 33.49
C ARG A 511 4.48 12.74 33.86
N GLU A 512 5.41 11.80 34.07
CA GLU A 512 5.08 10.37 34.25
C GLU A 512 3.99 10.13 35.32
N ASN A 513 4.17 10.73 36.51
CA ASN A 513 3.24 10.60 37.63
C ASN A 513 1.85 11.20 37.35
N GLU A 514 1.74 12.15 36.41
CA GLU A 514 0.47 12.74 35.98
C GLU A 514 -0.27 11.76 35.08
N PHE A 515 0.41 11.21 34.07
CA PHE A 515 -0.14 10.22 33.15
C PHE A 515 -0.53 8.93 33.86
N ALA A 516 0.30 8.42 34.78
CA ALA A 516 0.01 7.22 35.55
C ALA A 516 -1.28 7.39 36.38
N ARG A 517 -1.45 8.55 37.01
CA ARG A 517 -2.68 8.88 37.74
C ARG A 517 -3.89 9.00 36.83
N ARG A 518 -3.74 9.60 35.64
CA ARG A 518 -4.82 9.67 34.64
C ARG A 518 -5.25 8.29 34.19
N ILE A 519 -4.30 7.42 33.85
CA ILE A 519 -4.56 6.05 33.40
C ILE A 519 -5.24 5.25 34.51
N ALA A 520 -4.74 5.30 35.74
CA ALA A 520 -5.35 4.65 36.88
C ALA A 520 -6.79 5.14 37.13
N GLN A 521 -7.05 6.44 36.96
CA GLN A 521 -8.38 7.03 37.12
C GLN A 521 -9.37 6.53 36.05
N GLN A 522 -9.00 6.55 34.78
CA GLN A 522 -9.92 6.18 33.68
C GLN A 522 -10.11 4.66 33.53
N THR A 523 -9.09 3.86 33.85
CA THR A 523 -9.14 2.39 33.69
C THR A 523 -9.46 1.64 34.99
N GLY A 524 -9.29 2.27 36.16
CA GLY A 524 -9.35 1.63 37.47
C GLY A 524 -8.22 0.65 37.77
N ARG A 525 -7.21 0.55 36.90
CA ARG A 525 -6.04 -0.28 37.15
C ARG A 525 -5.22 0.28 38.32
N PRO A 526 -4.55 -0.58 39.11
CA PRO A 526 -3.63 -0.15 40.16
C PRO A 526 -2.62 0.88 39.64
N LEU A 527 -2.28 1.87 40.48
CA LEU A 527 -1.34 2.93 40.07
C LEU A 527 0.02 2.35 39.65
N VAL A 528 0.47 1.25 40.26
CA VAL A 528 1.71 0.57 39.88
C VAL A 528 1.67 0.04 38.44
N ASP A 529 0.55 -0.54 38.02
CA ASP A 529 0.37 -1.05 36.65
C ASP A 529 0.25 0.10 35.64
N ALA A 530 -0.42 1.18 36.04
CA ALA A 530 -0.53 2.40 35.25
C ALA A 530 0.83 3.10 35.09
N SER A 531 1.66 3.14 36.13
CA SER A 531 3.04 3.61 36.06
C SER A 531 3.87 2.75 35.12
N GLY A 532 3.77 1.41 35.21
CA GLY A 532 4.44 0.50 34.28
C GLY A 532 4.06 0.74 32.82
N GLU A 533 2.79 1.06 32.53
CA GLU A 533 2.37 1.44 31.17
C GLU A 533 3.09 2.71 30.67
N VAL A 534 3.21 3.74 31.52
CA VAL A 534 3.89 4.99 31.15
C VAL A 534 5.39 4.77 30.97
N GLU A 535 6.03 3.99 31.84
CA GLU A 535 7.45 3.64 31.75
C GLU A 535 7.76 2.95 30.42
N VAL A 536 6.96 1.96 30.04
CA VAL A 536 7.11 1.27 28.74
C VAL A 536 6.83 2.24 27.59
N ALA A 537 5.83 3.12 27.69
CA ALA A 537 5.55 4.11 26.64
C ALA A 537 6.72 5.09 26.42
N ILE A 538 7.37 5.54 27.50
CA ILE A 538 8.60 6.35 27.45
C ILE A 538 9.70 5.55 26.75
N SER A 539 9.92 4.29 27.15
CA SER A 539 10.90 3.42 26.49
C SER A 539 10.62 3.25 25.00
N ARG A 540 9.34 3.08 24.59
CA ARG A 540 8.97 2.97 23.16
C ARG A 540 9.34 4.23 22.38
N LEU A 541 9.13 5.41 22.93
CA LEU A 541 9.50 6.67 22.29
C LEU A 541 11.02 6.77 22.11
N PHE A 542 11.81 6.39 23.13
CA PHE A 542 13.27 6.31 23.01
C PHE A 542 13.70 5.31 21.94
N SER A 543 13.11 4.11 21.92
CA SER A 543 13.41 3.10 20.91
C SER A 543 13.14 3.58 19.49
N TYR A 544 11.98 4.18 19.24
CA TYR A 544 11.65 4.68 17.90
C TYR A 544 12.38 5.96 17.54
N GLY A 545 12.76 6.78 18.52
CA GLY A 545 13.74 7.85 18.35
C GLY A 545 15.09 7.30 17.89
N ALA A 546 15.52 6.16 18.42
CA ALA A 546 16.73 5.47 17.97
C ALA A 546 16.60 4.89 16.57
N TRP A 547 15.44 4.33 16.20
CA TRP A 547 15.19 3.74 14.87
C TRP A 547 15.00 4.77 13.75
N ALA A 548 14.59 6.00 14.07
CA ALA A 548 14.24 7.03 13.09
C ALA A 548 15.32 7.29 12.03
N ASP A 549 16.60 7.09 12.36
CA ASP A 549 17.75 7.23 11.47
C ASP A 549 18.59 5.94 11.29
N LYS A 550 18.07 4.79 11.73
CA LYS A 550 18.79 3.48 11.69
C LYS A 550 18.03 2.38 10.95
N PHE A 551 16.83 2.66 10.44
CA PHE A 551 16.09 1.71 9.61
C PHE A 551 16.51 1.82 8.14
N GLU A 552 17.72 1.33 7.85
CA GLU A 552 18.38 1.49 6.55
C GLU A 552 17.78 0.61 5.46
N GLY A 553 17.90 1.10 4.22
CA GLY A 553 17.65 0.30 3.03
C GLY A 553 18.78 -0.70 2.73
N VAL A 554 18.60 -1.50 1.69
CA VAL A 554 19.58 -2.53 1.29
C VAL A 554 20.09 -2.26 -0.13
N VAL A 555 21.35 -2.61 -0.40
CA VAL A 555 21.91 -2.59 -1.75
C VAL A 555 21.95 -4.00 -2.32
N HIS A 556 21.18 -4.24 -3.37
CA HIS A 556 21.19 -5.52 -4.09
C HIS A 556 22.18 -5.47 -5.26
N ARG A 557 22.86 -6.59 -5.50
CA ARG A 557 23.80 -6.79 -6.63
C ARG A 557 23.21 -7.82 -7.60
N PRO A 558 22.28 -7.41 -8.48
CA PRO A 558 21.76 -8.30 -9.50
C PRO A 558 22.89 -8.72 -10.47
N PRO A 559 22.79 -9.86 -11.16
CA PRO A 559 23.74 -10.28 -12.19
C PRO A 559 23.54 -9.50 -13.50
N LEU A 560 23.32 -8.19 -13.38
CA LEU A 560 23.02 -7.22 -14.42
C LEU A 560 23.89 -5.98 -14.17
N ARG A 561 24.08 -5.13 -15.18
CA ARG A 561 24.86 -3.90 -15.02
C ARG A 561 24.21 -2.99 -13.98
N GLY A 562 24.97 -2.61 -12.95
CA GLY A 562 24.53 -1.68 -11.91
C GLY A 562 24.19 -2.35 -10.59
N VAL A 563 23.60 -1.56 -9.69
CA VAL A 563 23.09 -2.03 -8.39
C VAL A 563 21.67 -1.53 -8.19
N VAL A 564 20.96 -2.15 -7.25
CA VAL A 564 19.63 -1.69 -6.84
C VAL A 564 19.69 -1.18 -5.42
N LEU A 565 19.26 0.06 -5.22
CA LEU A 565 19.08 0.67 -3.90
C LEU A 565 17.64 0.43 -3.46
N ALA A 566 17.42 -0.53 -2.56
CA ALA A 566 16.13 -0.81 -1.94
C ALA A 566 15.91 0.15 -0.77
N MET A 567 15.30 1.30 -1.06
CA MET A 567 15.10 2.39 -0.11
C MET A 567 13.81 2.23 0.68
N ASN A 568 13.89 2.36 2.00
CA ASN A 568 12.71 2.47 2.86
C ASN A 568 12.17 3.91 2.78
N GLU A 569 10.93 4.06 2.33
CA GLU A 569 10.24 5.35 2.27
C GLU A 569 9.00 5.35 3.17
N ALA A 570 8.61 6.53 3.65
CA ALA A 570 7.32 6.71 4.31
C ALA A 570 6.18 6.29 3.37
N ILE A 571 5.11 5.75 3.95
CA ILE A 571 3.87 5.44 3.25
C ILE A 571 3.17 6.74 2.83
N GLY A 572 3.06 7.69 3.76
CA GLY A 572 2.34 8.96 3.57
C GLY A 572 1.47 9.28 4.78
N VAL A 573 0.17 9.49 4.56
CA VAL A 573 -0.81 9.72 5.62
C VAL A 573 -1.37 8.38 6.12
N ILE A 574 -1.18 8.09 7.40
CA ILE A 574 -1.70 6.88 8.05
C ILE A 574 -2.88 7.24 8.96
N GLY A 575 -4.06 6.69 8.67
CA GLY A 575 -5.19 6.69 9.58
C GLY A 575 -5.01 5.59 10.63
N MET A 576 -5.30 5.87 11.91
CA MET A 576 -5.11 4.92 13.00
C MET A 576 -6.33 4.90 13.93
N ALA A 577 -6.76 3.71 14.32
CA ALA A 577 -7.73 3.50 15.38
C ALA A 577 -7.07 2.66 16.48
N CYS A 578 -6.84 3.28 17.64
CA CYS A 578 -6.16 2.67 18.76
C CYS A 578 -7.04 1.66 19.51
N PRO A 579 -6.41 0.68 20.21
CA PRO A 579 -7.12 -0.24 21.10
C PRO A 579 -7.75 0.49 22.30
N ASN A 580 -8.66 -0.20 23.01
CA ASN A 580 -9.22 0.34 24.25
C ASN A 580 -8.28 0.06 25.44
N GLU A 581 -7.67 -1.11 25.45
CA GLU A 581 -6.64 -1.52 26.39
C GLU A 581 -5.36 -0.69 26.23
N TYR A 582 -4.63 -0.50 27.34
CA TYR A 582 -3.39 0.28 27.39
C TYR A 582 -3.50 1.63 26.65
N PRO A 583 -4.40 2.54 27.11
CA PRO A 583 -4.82 3.71 26.34
C PRO A 583 -3.70 4.70 26.00
N LEU A 584 -2.60 4.70 26.75
CA LEU A 584 -1.40 5.48 26.40
C LEU A 584 -0.42 4.63 25.59
N LEU A 585 -0.08 3.43 26.08
CA LEU A 585 0.97 2.62 25.45
C LEU A 585 0.56 2.13 24.05
N GLY A 586 -0.66 1.65 23.86
CA GLY A 586 -1.16 1.27 22.53
C GLY A 586 -1.20 2.47 21.57
N PHE A 587 -1.52 3.67 22.06
CA PHE A 587 -1.43 4.90 21.26
C PHE A 587 0.02 5.20 20.84
N ILE A 588 0.97 5.14 21.77
CA ILE A 588 2.39 5.43 21.49
C ILE A 588 3.03 4.37 20.61
N SER A 589 2.76 3.09 20.85
CA SER A 589 3.27 1.98 20.04
C SER A 589 2.83 2.06 18.57
N LEU A 590 1.71 2.73 18.27
CA LEU A 590 1.26 2.97 16.89
C LEU A 590 1.83 4.27 16.32
N VAL A 591 1.79 5.37 17.09
CA VAL A 591 2.18 6.70 16.58
C VAL A 591 3.69 6.83 16.41
N ALA A 592 4.48 6.39 17.39
CA ALA A 592 5.93 6.57 17.40
C ALA A 592 6.66 5.95 16.19
N PRO A 593 6.42 4.68 15.79
CA PRO A 593 7.07 4.10 14.61
C PRO A 593 6.68 4.81 13.32
N ALA A 594 5.40 5.18 13.18
CA ALA A 594 4.92 5.84 11.98
C ALA A 594 5.62 7.19 11.77
N ILE A 595 5.68 8.04 12.81
CA ILE A 595 6.35 9.35 12.68
C ILE A 595 7.87 9.20 12.62
N ALA A 596 8.48 8.19 13.25
CA ALA A 596 9.91 7.89 13.12
C ALA A 596 10.29 7.65 11.65
N MET A 597 9.44 6.93 10.92
CA MET A 597 9.62 6.61 9.50
C MET A 597 9.20 7.74 8.56
N GLY A 598 8.78 8.90 9.08
CA GLY A 598 8.45 10.09 8.28
C GLY A 598 7.01 10.17 7.80
N ASN A 599 6.11 9.33 8.33
CA ASN A 599 4.68 9.42 8.06
C ASN A 599 4.03 10.55 8.88
N THR A 600 2.88 11.01 8.40
CA THR A 600 1.97 11.84 9.19
C THR A 600 0.73 11.03 9.54
N VAL A 601 0.11 11.30 10.69
CA VAL A 601 -0.92 10.42 11.25
C VAL A 601 -2.19 11.17 11.63
N VAL A 602 -3.33 10.51 11.40
CA VAL A 602 -4.64 10.90 11.92
C VAL A 602 -5.14 9.77 12.81
N VAL A 603 -5.17 10.02 14.11
CA VAL A 603 -5.30 8.99 15.14
C VAL A 603 -6.61 9.18 15.89
N ILE A 604 -7.38 8.10 15.98
CA ILE A 604 -8.52 7.96 16.87
C ILE A 604 -8.03 7.21 18.12
N PRO A 605 -7.91 7.88 19.27
CA PRO A 605 -7.40 7.26 20.49
C PRO A 605 -8.42 6.28 21.08
N SER A 606 -8.08 5.62 22.18
CA SER A 606 -8.99 4.72 22.92
C SER A 606 -10.37 5.36 23.09
N GLN A 607 -11.41 4.70 22.58
CA GLN A 607 -12.78 5.20 22.73
C GLN A 607 -13.17 5.16 24.21
N GLN A 608 -12.78 4.16 24.98
CA GLN A 608 -13.18 4.07 26.39
C GLN A 608 -12.35 4.97 27.31
N SER A 609 -11.06 5.16 27.02
CA SER A 609 -10.11 5.86 27.90
C SER A 609 -9.26 6.89 27.12
N PRO A 610 -9.88 7.94 26.54
CA PRO A 610 -9.18 8.89 25.66
C PRO A 610 -8.37 9.96 26.39
N LEU A 611 -8.57 10.15 27.70
CA LEU A 611 -8.08 11.34 28.40
C LEU A 611 -6.54 11.38 28.49
N SER A 612 -5.87 10.23 28.56
CA SER A 612 -4.41 10.17 28.46
C SER A 612 -3.90 10.66 27.11
N ALA A 613 -4.60 10.36 26.00
CA ALA A 613 -4.24 10.90 24.69
C ALA A 613 -4.48 12.42 24.61
N THR A 614 -5.53 12.93 25.27
CA THR A 614 -5.78 14.38 25.32
C THR A 614 -4.77 15.13 26.20
N ASP A 615 -4.31 14.52 27.29
CA ASP A 615 -3.24 15.10 28.14
C ASP A 615 -1.90 15.15 27.37
N PHE A 616 -1.73 14.29 26.36
CA PHE A 616 -0.56 14.22 25.49
C PHE A 616 -0.43 15.40 24.51
N TYR A 617 -1.49 16.18 24.28
CA TYR A 617 -1.42 17.37 23.41
C TYR A 617 -0.33 18.33 23.86
N GLN A 618 -0.23 18.56 25.18
CA GLN A 618 0.77 19.42 25.77
C GLN A 618 2.19 18.84 25.66
N VAL A 619 2.33 17.52 25.65
CA VAL A 619 3.63 16.86 25.40
C VAL A 619 4.08 17.16 23.97
N PHE A 620 3.20 17.03 22.98
CA PHE A 620 3.53 17.37 21.59
C PHE A 620 3.87 18.84 21.39
N GLU A 621 3.08 19.75 21.97
CA GLU A 621 3.34 21.19 21.92
C GLU A 621 4.68 21.56 22.57
N THR A 622 5.02 20.94 23.70
CA THR A 622 6.29 21.19 24.42
C THR A 622 7.49 20.56 23.71
N SER A 623 7.26 19.57 22.84
CA SER A 623 8.33 18.84 22.13
C SER A 623 8.58 19.38 20.72
N ASP A 624 8.01 20.54 20.39
CA ASP A 624 8.12 21.18 19.07
C ASP A 624 7.70 20.26 17.90
N LEU A 625 6.73 19.37 18.14
CA LEU A 625 6.21 18.52 17.07
C LEU A 625 5.62 19.41 15.95
N PRO A 626 6.08 19.27 14.69
CA PRO A 626 5.56 20.10 13.61
C PRO A 626 4.05 19.93 13.42
N ALA A 627 3.37 21.05 13.16
CA ALA A 627 1.93 21.08 12.99
C ALA A 627 1.48 20.13 11.86
N GLY A 628 0.55 19.23 12.18
CA GLY A 628 -0.02 18.28 11.22
C GLY A 628 0.66 16.90 11.19
N VAL A 629 1.81 16.73 11.86
CA VAL A 629 2.49 15.42 11.92
C VAL A 629 1.66 14.39 12.69
N VAL A 630 1.12 14.78 13.85
CA VAL A 630 0.14 14.00 14.60
C VAL A 630 -1.14 14.82 14.74
N ASN A 631 -2.27 14.23 14.36
CA ASN A 631 -3.60 14.80 14.53
C ASN A 631 -4.46 13.79 15.30
N ILE A 632 -5.11 14.22 16.38
CA ILE A 632 -5.91 13.37 17.26
C ILE A 632 -7.37 13.81 17.15
N VAL A 633 -8.24 12.85 16.80
CA VAL A 633 -9.68 13.03 16.70
C VAL A 633 -10.36 12.02 17.63
N THR A 634 -10.87 12.50 18.77
CA THR A 634 -11.69 11.69 19.69
C THR A 634 -13.10 11.53 19.15
N GLY A 635 -13.74 10.38 19.42
CA GLY A 635 -15.15 10.12 19.08
C GLY A 635 -15.45 8.63 19.06
N ASP A 636 -16.57 8.26 18.43
CA ASP A 636 -16.86 6.85 18.12
C ASP A 636 -15.84 6.28 17.12
N ARG A 637 -15.14 5.23 17.54
CA ARG A 637 -14.00 4.67 16.81
C ARG A 637 -14.42 4.15 15.45
N ASP A 638 -15.47 3.34 15.39
CA ASP A 638 -15.83 2.62 14.18
C ASP A 638 -16.45 3.57 13.15
N THR A 639 -17.23 4.56 13.59
CA THR A 639 -17.75 5.64 12.74
C THR A 639 -16.63 6.48 12.12
N LEU A 640 -15.67 6.95 12.93
CA LEU A 640 -14.55 7.75 12.44
C LEU A 640 -13.59 6.93 11.57
N CYS A 641 -13.39 5.67 11.92
CA CYS A 641 -12.54 4.76 11.18
C CYS A 641 -13.12 4.45 9.79
N GLN A 642 -14.44 4.27 9.66
CA GLN A 642 -15.09 4.16 8.35
C GLN A 642 -14.76 5.37 7.46
N VAL A 643 -14.81 6.58 8.03
CA VAL A 643 -14.49 7.81 7.27
C VAL A 643 -13.04 7.81 6.79
N LEU A 644 -12.08 7.42 7.65
CA LEU A 644 -10.67 7.32 7.26
C LEU A 644 -10.44 6.22 6.22
N ALA A 645 -11.09 5.07 6.38
CA ALA A 645 -10.96 3.94 5.47
C ALA A 645 -11.55 4.23 4.08
N ASP A 646 -12.61 5.04 3.99
CA ASP A 646 -13.19 5.54 2.72
C ASP A 646 -12.42 6.72 2.11
N HIS A 647 -11.50 7.34 2.86
CA HIS A 647 -10.84 8.57 2.40
C HIS A 647 -9.81 8.27 1.30
N ASP A 648 -9.91 8.94 0.15
CA ASP A 648 -9.01 8.71 -0.98
C ASP A 648 -7.59 9.25 -0.73
N ASP A 649 -7.46 10.34 0.04
CA ASP A 649 -6.16 10.91 0.44
C ASP A 649 -5.55 10.30 1.73
N VAL A 650 -5.96 9.09 2.12
CA VAL A 650 -5.30 8.31 3.17
C VAL A 650 -4.58 7.13 2.54
N ASP A 651 -3.29 6.98 2.82
CA ASP A 651 -2.42 6.00 2.15
C ASP A 651 -2.41 4.64 2.85
N ALA A 652 -2.66 4.61 4.16
CA ALA A 652 -2.84 3.38 4.94
C ALA A 652 -3.81 3.56 6.12
N MET A 653 -4.45 2.47 6.53
CA MET A 653 -5.33 2.42 7.70
C MET A 653 -4.90 1.31 8.66
N TRP A 654 -4.66 1.67 9.92
CA TRP A 654 -4.37 0.74 11.00
C TRP A 654 -5.53 0.67 11.97
N TYR A 655 -6.05 -0.53 12.23
CA TYR A 655 -7.24 -0.69 13.08
C TYR A 655 -7.03 -1.77 14.14
N PHE A 656 -7.05 -1.35 15.41
CA PHE A 656 -6.95 -2.21 16.57
C PHE A 656 -8.24 -2.13 17.37
N GLY A 657 -9.17 -3.04 17.06
CA GLY A 657 -10.52 -2.99 17.58
C GLY A 657 -11.25 -4.30 17.39
N SER A 658 -12.53 -4.25 17.02
CA SER A 658 -13.38 -5.43 16.84
C SER A 658 -13.09 -6.19 15.53
N ALA A 659 -13.58 -7.42 15.44
CA ALA A 659 -13.52 -8.18 14.18
C ALA A 659 -14.38 -7.53 13.09
N GLU A 660 -15.52 -6.98 13.49
CA GLU A 660 -16.47 -6.27 12.63
C GLU A 660 -15.86 -5.00 12.05
N GLY A 661 -15.20 -4.19 12.89
CA GLY A 661 -14.49 -2.99 12.44
C GLY A 661 -13.30 -3.32 11.55
N SER A 662 -12.56 -4.40 11.85
CA SER A 662 -11.48 -4.90 10.98
C SER A 662 -12.00 -5.23 9.58
N LYS A 663 -13.12 -5.97 9.51
CA LYS A 663 -13.78 -6.31 8.25
C LYS A 663 -14.22 -5.06 7.47
N LEU A 664 -14.78 -4.09 8.18
CA LEU A 664 -15.27 -2.85 7.59
C LEU A 664 -14.13 -2.01 6.99
N VAL A 665 -13.02 -1.86 7.71
CA VAL A 665 -11.80 -1.18 7.23
C VAL A 665 -11.28 -1.82 5.96
N GLU A 666 -11.16 -3.14 5.96
CA GLU A 666 -10.67 -3.90 4.80
C GLU A 666 -11.63 -3.86 3.60
N LEU A 667 -12.93 -3.74 3.84
CA LEU A 667 -13.93 -3.60 2.78
C LEU A 667 -13.83 -2.22 2.11
N ALA A 668 -13.73 -1.16 2.93
CA ALA A 668 -13.64 0.23 2.51
C ALA A 668 -12.33 0.54 1.78
N SER A 669 -11.21 -0.08 2.20
CA SER A 669 -9.88 0.16 1.60
C SER A 669 -9.78 -0.22 0.13
N ALA A 670 -10.72 -1.03 -0.38
CA ALA A 670 -10.81 -1.35 -1.81
C ALA A 670 -11.15 -0.14 -2.71
N GLY A 671 -11.48 1.04 -2.15
CA GLY A 671 -11.66 2.27 -2.93
C GLY A 671 -10.39 2.69 -3.67
N ASN A 672 -9.40 3.17 -2.91
CA ASN A 672 -8.10 3.62 -3.40
C ASN A 672 -6.97 2.57 -3.26
N MET A 673 -7.31 1.35 -2.81
CA MET A 673 -6.36 0.27 -2.54
C MET A 673 -5.31 0.58 -1.45
N LYS A 674 -5.65 1.47 -0.50
CA LYS A 674 -4.79 1.77 0.65
C LYS A 674 -4.41 0.49 1.42
N ARG A 675 -3.21 0.50 2.00
CA ARG A 675 -2.76 -0.61 2.86
C ARG A 675 -3.61 -0.67 4.14
N THR A 676 -3.84 -1.88 4.64
CA THR A 676 -4.57 -2.09 5.88
C THR A 676 -3.80 -3.01 6.81
N TRP A 677 -3.70 -2.63 8.08
CA TRP A 677 -3.20 -3.49 9.14
C TRP A 677 -4.24 -3.56 10.25
N VAL A 678 -4.84 -4.74 10.44
CA VAL A 678 -5.98 -4.92 11.34
C VAL A 678 -5.78 -6.15 12.23
N ASN A 679 -6.32 -6.11 13.45
CA ASN A 679 -6.11 -7.17 14.45
C ASN A 679 -7.24 -8.22 14.51
N TYR A 680 -8.36 -8.03 13.79
CA TYR A 680 -9.51 -8.95 13.78
C TYR A 680 -10.11 -9.24 15.17
N GLY A 681 -10.05 -8.28 16.11
CA GLY A 681 -10.50 -8.53 17.48
C GLY A 681 -9.48 -9.27 18.37
N HIS A 682 -8.31 -9.63 17.84
CA HIS A 682 -7.28 -10.27 18.64
C HIS A 682 -6.52 -9.23 19.49
N LEU A 683 -6.44 -9.51 20.78
CA LEU A 683 -5.64 -8.72 21.71
C LEU A 683 -4.14 -8.96 21.47
N ARG A 684 -3.37 -7.91 21.69
CA ARG A 684 -1.91 -7.87 21.65
C ARG A 684 -1.42 -7.49 23.04
N ASP A 685 -0.38 -8.15 23.52
CA ASP A 685 0.29 -7.73 24.75
C ASP A 685 1.23 -6.57 24.43
N TRP A 686 0.79 -5.35 24.74
CA TRP A 686 1.54 -4.14 24.45
C TRP A 686 2.79 -3.97 25.33
N LEU A 687 2.84 -4.65 26.49
CA LEU A 687 3.99 -4.62 27.39
C LEU A 687 5.14 -5.48 26.85
N GLU A 688 4.83 -6.61 26.23
CA GLU A 688 5.83 -7.51 25.63
C GLU A 688 6.46 -6.88 24.39
N ALA A 689 7.79 -6.85 24.31
CA ALA A 689 8.48 -6.19 23.20
C ALA A 689 8.21 -6.85 21.84
N GLU A 690 8.09 -8.19 21.79
CA GLU A 690 7.79 -8.95 20.56
C GLU A 690 6.40 -8.62 19.96
N GLN A 691 5.50 -8.10 20.80
CA GLN A 691 4.14 -7.74 20.46
C GLN A 691 3.90 -6.21 20.53
N GLY A 692 4.70 -5.41 21.21
CA GLY A 692 4.43 -3.98 21.40
C GLY A 692 5.39 -3.05 20.65
N GLU A 693 6.44 -3.61 20.03
CA GLU A 693 7.51 -2.87 19.35
C GLU A 693 8.13 -3.72 18.22
N GLY A 694 9.13 -3.14 17.54
CA GLY A 694 10.08 -3.87 16.72
C GLY A 694 9.93 -3.60 15.23
N GLU A 695 10.60 -4.44 14.44
CA GLU A 695 10.71 -4.31 12.99
C GLU A 695 9.35 -4.45 12.29
N GLU A 696 8.40 -5.19 12.85
CA GLU A 696 7.03 -5.31 12.31
C GLU A 696 6.39 -3.92 12.11
N PHE A 697 6.41 -3.07 13.15
CA PHE A 697 5.84 -1.72 13.08
C PHE A 697 6.59 -0.82 12.11
N LEU A 698 7.92 -0.97 12.00
CA LEU A 698 8.73 -0.22 11.03
C LEU A 698 8.36 -0.62 9.60
N ARG A 699 8.22 -1.91 9.31
CA ARG A 699 7.78 -2.43 7.99
C ARG A 699 6.34 -2.03 7.66
N GLU A 700 5.46 -2.01 8.65
CA GLU A 700 4.09 -1.50 8.44
C GLU A 700 4.04 0.02 8.27
N SER A 701 5.10 0.74 8.66
CA SER A 701 5.25 2.19 8.50
C SER A 701 6.04 2.61 7.26
N THR A 702 6.63 1.66 6.52
CA THR A 702 7.44 1.97 5.34
C THR A 702 6.95 1.21 4.12
N GLN A 703 7.36 1.69 2.96
CA GLN A 703 7.27 0.99 1.69
C GLN A 703 8.65 0.99 1.05
N VAL A 704 8.94 -0.04 0.25
CA VAL A 704 10.25 -0.18 -0.38
C VAL A 704 10.20 0.33 -1.81
N LYS A 705 11.12 1.22 -2.15
CA LYS A 705 11.38 1.67 -3.52
C LYS A 705 12.73 1.14 -3.99
N ASN A 706 12.73 0.43 -5.10
CA ASN A 706 13.95 -0.06 -5.73
C ASN A 706 14.43 0.91 -6.80
N ILE A 707 15.58 1.56 -6.57
CA ILE A 707 16.21 2.46 -7.53
C ILE A 707 17.39 1.75 -8.17
N TRP A 708 17.27 1.45 -9.46
CA TRP A 708 18.32 0.83 -10.25
C TRP A 708 19.25 1.90 -10.80
N VAL A 709 20.53 1.81 -10.44
CA VAL A 709 21.53 2.81 -10.80
C VAL A 709 22.70 2.17 -11.54
N PRO A 710 23.26 2.84 -12.56
CA PRO A 710 24.54 2.44 -13.14
C PRO A 710 25.63 2.41 -12.06
N TYR A 711 26.43 1.34 -12.06
CA TYR A 711 27.55 1.16 -11.15
C TYR A 711 28.65 0.42 -11.91
N GLY A 712 29.89 0.92 -11.82
CA GLY A 712 31.05 0.29 -12.45
C GLY A 712 31.61 -0.79 -11.53
N GLU A 713 31.93 -1.95 -12.10
CA GLU A 713 32.71 -3.00 -11.43
C GLU A 713 34.21 -2.78 -11.57
#